data_AF-A0A1L9TIM4-F1
#
_entry.id   AF-A0A1L9TIM4-F1
#
_cell.length_a   1.000
_cell.length_b   1.000
_cell.length_c   1.000
_cell.angle_alpha   90.00
_cell.angle_beta   90.00
_cell.angle_gamma   90.00
#
_symmetry.space_group_name_H-M   'P 1'
#
loop_
_entity.id
_entity.type
_entity.pdbx_description
1 polymer ?
#
loop_
_entity_poly.entity_id
_entity_poly.type
_entity_poly.pdbx_seq_one_letter_code
_entity_poly.pdbx_strand_id
1 'polypeptide(L)'
;MTVLWFQIAALAALAVSESLARNISPTASHRDAVQSLPACTELNTRKSWNTLTNLEKLEYLRAERCLMHHPPLLGTVDDAQNLWDELHHMHIWQGNYIHFVGHFLPWHRYLVRTHEVLLQTLCGYNGAQPYWDELADYESAPLHEAAIFDPVFGFGGNGVGDDACVRDGPFRDTTLHIRAHSANTDYCLSRNFSQDNFAWARRSNIEECFAEAEYEDAWACYNTYPHSAGHAAVGGVMFDPTESNGDPIFYLHHAYLDRLWWQWQLADQPGRNSDIGGANVPPQEVLDTVGLPPPSATLVDYSGDPGNQTTLAHVLWMGGILPNVTVGEVMRLAGDVICAQYELPHPPVILGGQSFPFRTANSGSGFHTFHTSTQRYTFARTPDSLLISSSVACSPSLLSLPHSLPQFLLPLLPPRPRTRLNRPNMASSTDISEMEGKKVAFPAGEKPADSTLPQYDGDLVAEMSERERTVYEHGVEKFNRLGWKRLTIVLIVEAIALGSLSLPSTFATLGMVAGVICTVGLGLLAIYTSYVVGQVKLKFPLIHHYPDAGKVLFGRLGPVMGRIGYELINFMLILQLLFLTGSHTLTGAIAWIDITQSNICSVIFAVVSAIILFLLAVPPSFTEMAILGYIDFASIILAIGITIISTGVESTNAPGGLAAVEWSAWPKEGTTFAQAFIALTNIIFAYSFAMCQFSFMDEMHTPKDYVKSIWTLGLTEIVIYTVTGAVVYAFVGQEVESPALLSAGSLMSRIAFGIALPVIFISGSINTVVAGRVVHGRIFQDSPIRFINTPMGWITWLAIIAVGTAIAFVIAEVIPFFNDLLSISSSLFISGFTFYFPALMWFVLIREGPWNSPKNLALGALNVLCLVIGFVTLVAGTYSSVTDIIDKYHTGSVRGVFSCAKPN
;
A
#
# COMPACT_ATOMS: atom_id res chain seq x y z
N MET A 1 35.63 27.56 -7.08
CA MET A 1 34.16 27.67 -7.33
C MET A 1 33.38 26.47 -6.81
N THR A 2 33.82 25.23 -6.99
CA THR A 2 33.12 24.01 -6.52
C THR A 2 32.83 23.98 -5.00
N VAL A 3 33.77 24.41 -4.15
CA VAL A 3 33.54 24.55 -2.70
C VAL A 3 32.43 25.57 -2.38
N LEU A 4 32.31 26.64 -3.18
CA LEU A 4 31.26 27.64 -3.03
C LEU A 4 29.88 27.05 -3.38
N TRP A 5 29.81 26.17 -4.38
CA TRP A 5 28.57 25.45 -4.72
C TRP A 5 28.14 24.45 -3.62
N PHE A 6 29.08 23.73 -3.01
CA PHE A 6 28.77 22.88 -1.84
C PHE A 6 28.29 23.69 -0.64
N GLN A 7 28.91 24.86 -0.36
CA GLN A 7 28.45 25.75 0.71
C GLN A 7 27.08 26.39 0.39
N ILE A 8 26.82 26.77 -0.86
CA ILE A 8 25.50 27.29 -1.29
C ILE A 8 24.43 26.21 -1.20
N ALA A 9 24.73 24.95 -1.57
CA ALA A 9 23.79 23.83 -1.45
C ALA A 9 23.48 23.49 0.02
N ALA A 10 24.50 23.49 0.90
CA ALA A 10 24.33 23.30 2.33
C ALA A 10 23.55 24.46 2.99
N LEU A 11 23.84 25.70 2.62
CA LEU A 11 23.10 26.88 3.08
C LEU A 11 21.66 26.92 2.54
N ALA A 12 21.40 26.43 1.33
CA ALA A 12 20.04 26.27 0.82
C ALA A 12 19.26 25.20 1.59
N ALA A 13 19.89 24.07 1.94
CA ALA A 13 19.27 23.04 2.78
C ALA A 13 18.96 23.54 4.20
N LEU A 14 19.85 24.36 4.79
CA LEU A 14 19.62 25.02 6.08
C LEU A 14 18.56 26.14 6.01
N ALA A 15 18.57 26.96 4.95
CA ALA A 15 17.57 28.03 4.77
C ALA A 15 16.15 27.49 4.53
N VAL A 16 16.00 26.32 3.89
CA VAL A 16 14.70 25.63 3.80
C VAL A 16 14.26 25.09 5.17
N SER A 17 15.20 24.70 6.03
CA SER A 17 14.90 24.30 7.42
C SER A 17 14.45 25.48 8.29
N GLU A 18 15.08 26.66 8.16
CA GLU A 18 14.69 27.86 8.92
C GLU A 18 13.45 28.57 8.35
N SER A 19 13.21 28.49 7.03
CA SER A 19 11.98 29.04 6.42
C SER A 19 10.71 28.32 6.86
N LEU A 20 10.81 27.08 7.33
CA LEU A 20 9.69 26.31 7.91
C LEU A 20 9.51 26.55 9.42
N ALA A 21 10.40 27.32 10.06
CA ALA A 21 10.39 27.62 11.49
C ALA A 21 9.85 29.03 11.83
N ARG A 22 9.18 29.71 10.88
CA ARG A 22 8.45 30.95 11.19
C ARG A 22 7.02 30.62 11.58
N ASN A 23 6.74 30.75 12.88
CA ASN A 23 5.44 30.53 13.51
C ASN A 23 4.28 31.20 12.74
N ILE A 24 3.51 30.37 12.04
CA ILE A 24 2.05 30.48 12.00
C ILE A 24 1.56 29.40 12.95
N SER A 25 0.74 29.75 13.95
CA SER A 25 0.20 28.75 14.89
C SER A 25 -0.58 27.67 14.12
N PRO A 26 -0.23 26.37 14.24
CA PRO A 26 -0.92 25.31 13.51
C PRO A 26 -2.43 25.28 13.75
N THR A 27 -2.86 25.67 14.96
CA THR A 27 -4.26 25.67 15.41
C THR A 27 -5.19 26.55 14.59
N ALA A 28 -4.71 27.68 14.04
CA ALA A 28 -5.56 28.56 13.22
C ALA A 28 -5.98 27.88 11.91
N SER A 29 -5.01 27.30 11.18
CA SER A 29 -5.28 26.63 9.90
C SER A 29 -6.17 25.39 10.02
N HIS A 30 -6.12 24.68 11.15
CA HIS A 30 -6.98 23.53 11.39
C HIS A 30 -8.41 23.94 11.80
N ARG A 31 -8.56 24.99 12.62
CA ARG A 31 -9.89 25.54 12.97
C ARG A 31 -10.63 26.05 11.73
N ASP A 32 -9.96 26.87 10.90
CA ASP A 32 -10.57 27.42 9.69
C ASP A 32 -11.03 26.32 8.71
N ALA A 33 -10.27 25.22 8.62
CA ALA A 33 -10.60 24.06 7.78
C ALA A 33 -11.79 23.24 8.31
N VAL A 34 -11.97 23.12 9.63
CA VAL A 34 -13.13 22.43 10.23
C VAL A 34 -14.37 23.32 10.20
N GLN A 35 -14.23 24.62 10.49
CA GLN A 35 -15.35 25.57 10.46
C GLN A 35 -15.87 25.86 9.03
N SER A 36 -15.08 25.54 7.99
CA SER A 36 -15.58 25.46 6.62
C SER A 36 -16.11 24.05 6.33
N LEU A 37 -17.42 23.84 6.54
CA LEU A 37 -18.12 22.60 6.19
C LEU A 37 -17.73 22.14 4.76
N PRO A 38 -17.19 20.92 4.58
CA PRO A 38 -16.80 20.44 3.26
C PRO A 38 -17.99 20.36 2.31
N ALA A 39 -17.85 20.94 1.12
CA ALA A 39 -18.91 20.93 0.11
C ALA A 39 -19.26 19.49 -0.31
N CYS A 40 -20.56 19.17 -0.30
CA CYS A 40 -21.01 17.81 -0.61
C CYS A 40 -20.91 17.49 -2.12
N THR A 41 -19.81 16.86 -2.52
CA THR A 41 -19.55 16.45 -3.92
C THR A 41 -19.92 15.00 -4.20
N GLU A 42 -19.85 14.13 -3.20
CA GLU A 42 -20.20 12.71 -3.23
C GLU A 42 -20.73 12.29 -1.84
N LEU A 43 -21.74 11.40 -1.79
CA LEU A 43 -22.37 11.01 -0.53
C LEU A 43 -21.55 9.94 0.20
N ASN A 44 -21.18 10.23 1.45
CA ASN A 44 -20.53 9.28 2.35
C ASN A 44 -21.47 8.09 2.63
N THR A 45 -21.10 6.88 2.21
CA THR A 45 -21.93 5.68 2.38
C THR A 45 -21.60 4.97 3.69
N ARG A 46 -22.43 5.20 4.70
CA ARG A 46 -22.33 4.63 6.06
C ARG A 46 -22.75 3.15 6.06
N LYS A 47 -21.86 2.29 6.55
CA LYS A 47 -22.00 0.83 6.57
C LYS A 47 -22.10 0.29 8.00
N SER A 48 -22.63 -0.92 8.16
CA SER A 48 -22.59 -1.63 9.44
C SER A 48 -21.15 -2.03 9.79
N TRP A 49 -20.77 -1.96 11.06
CA TRP A 49 -19.50 -2.50 11.55
C TRP A 49 -19.29 -3.96 11.10
N ASN A 50 -20.35 -4.76 11.08
CA ASN A 50 -20.30 -6.18 10.69
C ASN A 50 -20.07 -6.39 9.19
N THR A 51 -20.29 -5.36 8.36
CA THR A 51 -20.06 -5.36 6.91
C THR A 51 -18.72 -4.74 6.50
N LEU A 52 -18.04 -4.03 7.41
CA LEU A 52 -16.71 -3.50 7.15
C LEU A 52 -15.68 -4.61 7.02
N THR A 53 -14.77 -4.48 6.04
CA THR A 53 -13.54 -5.26 6.01
C THR A 53 -12.66 -4.92 7.23
N ASN A 54 -11.84 -5.87 7.66
CA ASN A 54 -10.90 -5.66 8.77
C ASN A 54 -9.95 -4.47 8.54
N LEU A 55 -9.66 -4.12 7.28
CA LEU A 55 -8.89 -2.92 6.95
C LEU A 55 -9.70 -1.63 7.21
N GLU A 56 -10.95 -1.54 6.74
CA GLU A 56 -11.84 -0.40 7.02
C GLU A 56 -12.05 -0.20 8.53
N LYS A 57 -12.17 -1.30 9.30
CA LYS A 57 -12.24 -1.27 10.77
C LYS A 57 -10.97 -0.67 11.39
N LEU A 58 -9.79 -1.17 11.01
CA LEU A 58 -8.51 -0.65 11.53
C LEU A 58 -8.25 0.80 11.12
N GLU A 59 -8.65 1.22 9.92
CA GLU A 59 -8.54 2.61 9.47
C GLU A 59 -9.41 3.56 10.31
N TYR A 60 -10.62 3.13 10.66
CA TYR A 60 -11.52 3.85 11.58
C TYR A 60 -10.91 3.91 12.99
N LEU A 61 -10.52 2.78 13.58
CA LEU A 61 -9.92 2.70 14.93
C LEU A 61 -8.60 3.51 15.06
N ARG A 62 -7.86 3.67 13.97
CA ARG A 62 -6.70 4.58 13.89
C ARG A 62 -7.12 6.05 13.87
N ALA A 63 -8.16 6.40 13.11
CA ALA A 63 -8.67 7.77 13.05
C ALA A 63 -9.29 8.20 14.39
N GLU A 64 -10.08 7.32 15.02
CA GLU A 64 -10.67 7.48 16.34
C GLU A 64 -9.59 7.81 17.40
N ARG A 65 -8.58 6.94 17.53
CA ARG A 65 -7.46 7.18 18.47
C ARG A 65 -6.66 8.43 18.14
N CYS A 66 -6.54 8.80 16.86
CA CYS A 66 -5.94 10.07 16.48
C CYS A 66 -6.76 11.26 17.00
N LEU A 67 -8.09 11.20 16.90
CA LEU A 67 -8.98 12.25 17.39
C LEU A 67 -8.89 12.39 18.92
N MET A 68 -8.88 11.25 19.63
CA MET A 68 -8.70 11.17 21.09
C MET A 68 -7.38 11.76 21.60
N HIS A 69 -6.33 11.79 20.76
CA HIS A 69 -5.02 12.36 21.10
C HIS A 69 -4.73 13.70 20.41
N HIS A 70 -5.69 14.25 19.66
CA HIS A 70 -5.50 15.53 18.95
C HIS A 70 -5.52 16.68 19.97
N PRO A 71 -4.63 17.69 19.87
CA PRO A 71 -4.69 18.87 20.73
C PRO A 71 -6.06 19.59 20.67
N PRO A 72 -6.47 20.32 21.73
CA PRO A 72 -7.72 21.08 21.72
C PRO A 72 -7.81 22.03 20.51
N LEU A 73 -8.95 22.04 19.83
CA LEU A 73 -9.21 22.83 18.62
C LEU A 73 -9.70 24.23 18.98
N LEU A 74 -10.53 24.35 20.02
CA LEU A 74 -11.13 25.61 20.47
C LEU A 74 -10.26 26.30 21.54
N GLY A 75 -9.72 25.54 22.49
CA GLY A 75 -8.93 26.05 23.62
C GLY A 75 -9.75 26.94 24.56
N THR A 76 -11.08 26.75 24.58
CA THR A 76 -12.05 27.53 25.37
C THR A 76 -12.79 26.70 26.41
N VAL A 77 -12.57 25.39 26.45
CA VAL A 77 -13.08 24.50 27.49
C VAL A 77 -12.02 24.41 28.57
N ASP A 78 -12.38 24.81 29.80
CA ASP A 78 -11.49 24.67 30.95
C ASP A 78 -11.19 23.19 31.23
N ASP A 79 -9.97 22.90 31.69
CA ASP A 79 -9.41 21.55 31.94
C ASP A 79 -9.28 20.59 30.75
N ALA A 80 -9.76 20.92 29.54
CA ALA A 80 -9.63 20.06 28.36
C ALA A 80 -8.16 19.85 27.94
N GLN A 81 -7.72 18.59 27.87
CA GLN A 81 -6.36 18.20 27.49
C GLN A 81 -6.23 17.92 25.98
N ASN A 82 -7.33 17.50 25.35
CA ASN A 82 -7.39 17.12 23.94
C ASN A 82 -8.74 17.54 23.30
N LEU A 83 -8.89 17.33 21.99
CA LEU A 83 -10.12 17.62 21.24
C LEU A 83 -11.28 16.69 21.63
N TRP A 84 -11.01 15.50 22.15
CA TRP A 84 -12.05 14.60 22.65
C TRP A 84 -12.70 15.15 23.90
N ASP A 85 -11.94 15.75 24.80
CA ASP A 85 -12.46 16.47 25.97
C ASP A 85 -13.38 17.64 25.54
N GLU A 86 -13.05 18.37 24.46
CA GLU A 86 -13.93 19.44 23.93
C GLU A 86 -15.24 18.89 23.34
N LEU A 87 -15.16 17.77 22.61
CA LEU A 87 -16.32 17.09 22.02
C LEU A 87 -17.22 16.44 23.09
N HIS A 88 -16.60 15.89 24.14
CA HIS A 88 -17.22 15.30 25.31
C HIS A 88 -17.92 16.37 26.18
N HIS A 89 -17.20 17.44 26.53
CA HIS A 89 -17.75 18.59 27.25
C HIS A 89 -18.95 19.21 26.53
N MET A 90 -18.92 19.30 25.20
CA MET A 90 -20.02 19.86 24.40
C MET A 90 -21.34 19.11 24.59
N HIS A 91 -21.30 17.78 24.71
CA HIS A 91 -22.46 16.93 25.01
C HIS A 91 -22.89 17.06 26.48
N ILE A 92 -21.93 17.01 27.43
CA ILE A 92 -22.19 17.22 28.86
C ILE A 92 -22.91 18.55 29.11
N TRP A 93 -22.40 19.65 28.53
CA TRP A 93 -22.93 21.00 28.74
C TRP A 93 -24.35 21.18 28.16
N GLN A 94 -24.69 20.43 27.11
CA GLN A 94 -26.02 20.42 26.51
C GLN A 94 -26.93 19.28 27.02
N GLY A 95 -26.47 18.42 27.93
CA GLY A 95 -27.13 17.15 28.28
C GLY A 95 -28.57 17.29 28.81
N ASN A 96 -28.87 18.40 29.50
CA ASN A 96 -30.22 18.74 30.00
C ASN A 96 -31.10 19.50 28.99
N TYR A 97 -30.62 19.62 27.74
CA TYR A 97 -31.27 20.34 26.66
C TYR A 97 -31.52 19.47 25.42
N ILE A 98 -30.70 18.42 25.20
CA ILE A 98 -30.68 17.62 23.96
C ILE A 98 -31.35 16.23 24.06
N HIS A 99 -31.68 15.78 25.27
CA HIS A 99 -32.35 14.50 25.53
C HIS A 99 -33.82 14.73 25.94
N PHE A 100 -34.73 13.82 25.60
CA PHE A 100 -36.16 13.95 25.94
C PHE A 100 -36.81 15.24 25.40
N VAL A 101 -36.39 15.69 24.21
CA VAL A 101 -36.80 16.92 23.51
C VAL A 101 -37.05 16.67 22.03
N GLY A 102 -37.81 17.57 21.39
CA GLY A 102 -38.16 17.45 19.97
C GLY A 102 -36.97 17.46 19.01
N HIS A 103 -35.88 18.15 19.35
CA HIS A 103 -34.67 18.21 18.53
C HIS A 103 -33.65 17.08 18.77
N PHE A 104 -33.98 16.07 19.60
CA PHE A 104 -33.09 14.95 19.96
C PHE A 104 -32.44 14.26 18.75
N LEU A 105 -33.23 13.76 17.80
CA LEU A 105 -32.72 13.05 16.62
C LEU A 105 -31.94 13.98 15.63
N PRO A 106 -32.44 15.18 15.27
CA PRO A 106 -31.67 16.17 14.49
C PRO A 106 -30.32 16.53 15.11
N TRP A 107 -30.26 16.76 16.42
CA TRP A 107 -29.04 17.17 17.12
C TRP A 107 -28.00 16.05 17.09
N HIS A 108 -28.39 14.81 17.38
CA HIS A 108 -27.49 13.65 17.34
C HIS A 108 -27.03 13.32 15.92
N ARG A 109 -27.90 13.44 14.91
CA ARG A 109 -27.49 13.37 13.49
C ARG A 109 -26.38 14.39 13.17
N TYR A 110 -26.49 15.61 13.71
CA TYR A 110 -25.47 16.64 13.48
C TYR A 110 -24.17 16.35 14.26
N LEU A 111 -24.24 15.84 15.49
CA LEU A 111 -23.05 15.38 16.23
C LEU A 111 -22.31 14.23 15.51
N VAL A 112 -23.04 13.25 14.99
CA VAL A 112 -22.46 12.15 14.19
C VAL A 112 -21.78 12.70 12.91
N ARG A 113 -22.33 13.76 12.30
CA ARG A 113 -21.67 14.47 11.19
C ARG A 113 -20.45 15.28 11.66
N THR A 114 -20.49 15.93 12.82
CA THR A 114 -19.33 16.61 13.44
C THR A 114 -18.18 15.63 13.60
N HIS A 115 -18.45 14.47 14.19
CA HIS A 115 -17.47 13.40 14.37
C HIS A 115 -16.84 12.96 13.04
N GLU A 116 -17.67 12.64 12.04
CA GLU A 116 -17.23 12.24 10.70
C GLU A 116 -16.30 13.30 10.05
N VAL A 117 -16.67 14.59 10.12
CA VAL A 117 -15.86 15.69 9.58
C VAL A 117 -14.53 15.84 10.32
N LEU A 118 -14.50 15.66 11.64
CA LEU A 118 -13.25 15.70 12.41
C LEU A 118 -12.31 14.54 12.05
N LEU A 119 -12.82 13.31 11.96
CA LEU A 119 -12.05 12.13 11.52
C LEU A 119 -11.44 12.35 10.12
N GLN A 120 -12.24 12.87 9.19
CA GLN A 120 -11.82 13.11 7.80
C GLN A 120 -10.79 14.26 7.71
N THR A 121 -11.06 15.39 8.37
CA THR A 121 -10.29 16.64 8.22
C THR A 121 -8.99 16.65 9.03
N LEU A 122 -9.02 16.16 10.27
CA LEU A 122 -7.87 16.22 11.18
C LEU A 122 -7.06 14.92 11.19
N CYS A 123 -7.74 13.78 11.07
CA CYS A 123 -7.11 12.46 11.18
C CYS A 123 -6.92 11.72 9.85
N GLY A 124 -7.31 12.32 8.72
CA GLY A 124 -7.09 11.77 7.38
C GLY A 124 -7.85 10.47 7.12
N TYR A 125 -9.01 10.31 7.74
CA TYR A 125 -9.93 9.21 7.43
C TYR A 125 -10.57 9.44 6.05
N ASN A 126 -10.65 8.40 5.22
CA ASN A 126 -11.27 8.50 3.89
C ASN A 126 -12.61 7.72 3.79
N GLY A 127 -13.03 7.08 4.89
CA GLY A 127 -14.30 6.36 4.97
C GLY A 127 -15.45 7.25 5.43
N ALA A 128 -16.65 6.67 5.43
CA ALA A 128 -17.85 7.24 6.05
C ALA A 128 -18.00 6.73 7.49
N GLN A 129 -18.72 7.46 8.34
CA GLN A 129 -19.01 7.02 9.71
C GLN A 129 -19.76 5.67 9.71
N PRO A 130 -19.21 4.60 10.32
CA PRO A 130 -19.89 3.33 10.44
C PRO A 130 -20.95 3.38 11.56
N TYR A 131 -21.87 2.41 11.53
CA TYR A 131 -22.88 2.23 12.56
C TYR A 131 -22.81 0.84 13.20
N TRP A 132 -23.25 0.74 14.45
CA TRP A 132 -23.40 -0.54 15.17
C TRP A 132 -24.78 -1.14 14.82
N ASP A 133 -24.85 -2.31 14.20
CA ASP A 133 -26.16 -2.92 13.89
C ASP A 133 -26.66 -3.73 15.10
N GLU A 134 -27.13 -3.03 16.13
CA GLU A 134 -27.51 -3.59 17.43
C GLU A 134 -28.55 -4.70 17.33
N LEU A 135 -29.53 -4.59 16.43
CA LEU A 135 -30.50 -5.66 16.18
C LEU A 135 -29.82 -6.92 15.65
N ALA A 136 -28.86 -6.78 14.73
CA ALA A 136 -28.17 -7.92 14.14
C ALA A 136 -27.25 -8.62 15.16
N ASP A 137 -26.59 -7.86 16.03
CA ASP A 137 -25.80 -8.43 17.12
C ASP A 137 -26.70 -9.09 18.17
N TYR A 138 -27.78 -8.43 18.60
CA TYR A 138 -28.75 -9.00 19.54
C TYR A 138 -29.42 -10.29 19.05
N GLU A 139 -29.76 -10.38 17.76
CA GLU A 139 -30.36 -11.58 17.16
C GLU A 139 -29.35 -12.71 16.88
N SER A 140 -28.04 -12.43 16.87
CA SER A 140 -27.02 -13.41 16.47
C SER A 140 -26.22 -14.02 17.62
N ALA A 141 -25.82 -13.23 18.62
CA ALA A 141 -24.93 -13.68 19.69
C ALA A 141 -25.13 -12.88 21.00
N PRO A 142 -24.60 -13.37 22.14
CA PRO A 142 -24.47 -12.55 23.34
C PRO A 142 -23.62 -11.29 23.08
N LEU A 143 -23.93 -10.18 23.76
CA LEU A 143 -23.31 -8.86 23.58
C LEU A 143 -21.77 -8.90 23.58
N HIS A 144 -21.18 -9.70 24.47
CA HIS A 144 -19.72 -9.82 24.60
C HIS A 144 -19.03 -10.55 23.43
N GLU A 145 -19.79 -11.20 22.54
CA GLU A 145 -19.29 -11.85 21.32
C GLU A 145 -19.51 -10.98 20.06
N ALA A 146 -20.21 -9.84 20.18
CA ALA A 146 -20.49 -8.97 19.05
C ALA A 146 -19.21 -8.35 18.48
N ALA A 147 -19.08 -8.32 17.14
CA ALA A 147 -17.82 -7.98 16.47
C ALA A 147 -17.38 -6.51 16.62
N ILE A 148 -18.21 -5.65 17.22
CA ILE A 148 -17.85 -4.31 17.66
C ILE A 148 -16.98 -4.31 18.93
N PHE A 149 -17.03 -5.36 19.76
CA PHE A 149 -16.21 -5.48 20.98
C PHE A 149 -14.97 -6.36 20.81
N ASP A 150 -14.66 -6.78 19.58
CA ASP A 150 -13.45 -7.54 19.26
C ASP A 150 -12.17 -6.78 19.74
N PRO A 151 -11.19 -7.45 20.36
CA PRO A 151 -10.02 -6.79 20.95
C PRO A 151 -8.96 -6.34 19.92
N VAL A 152 -9.19 -6.56 18.62
CA VAL A 152 -8.29 -6.15 17.52
C VAL A 152 -9.05 -5.34 16.46
N PHE A 153 -10.17 -5.86 16.00
CA PHE A 153 -11.05 -5.28 14.96
C PHE A 153 -12.32 -4.67 15.55
N GLY A 154 -12.29 -4.29 16.83
CA GLY A 154 -13.38 -3.64 17.56
C GLY A 154 -12.83 -2.67 18.59
N PHE A 155 -13.69 -2.28 19.54
CA PHE A 155 -13.45 -1.23 20.52
C PHE A 155 -13.00 -1.78 21.89
N GLY A 156 -12.62 -3.06 21.97
CA GLY A 156 -12.36 -3.76 23.23
C GLY A 156 -13.63 -4.24 23.92
N GLY A 157 -13.46 -5.16 24.86
CA GLY A 157 -14.52 -5.88 25.54
C GLY A 157 -15.13 -5.13 26.73
N ASN A 158 -15.54 -5.91 27.73
CA ASN A 158 -16.16 -5.42 28.95
C ASN A 158 -15.13 -4.82 29.93
N GLY A 159 -15.62 -4.05 30.90
CA GLY A 159 -14.83 -3.64 32.05
C GLY A 159 -14.41 -4.81 32.94
N VAL A 160 -13.21 -4.72 33.53
CA VAL A 160 -12.65 -5.77 34.40
C VAL A 160 -12.14 -5.19 35.72
N GLY A 161 -12.57 -5.78 36.84
CA GLY A 161 -12.15 -5.40 38.20
C GLY A 161 -13.11 -4.40 38.86
N ASP A 162 -12.74 -3.94 40.06
CA ASP A 162 -13.58 -3.07 40.88
C ASP A 162 -13.77 -1.66 40.27
N ASP A 163 -12.89 -1.25 39.36
CA ASP A 163 -12.98 0.02 38.61
C ASP A 163 -13.70 -0.10 37.25
N ALA A 164 -14.09 -1.32 36.86
CA ALA A 164 -14.76 -1.63 35.60
C ALA A 164 -14.07 -1.04 34.34
N CYS A 165 -12.77 -0.76 34.38
CA CYS A 165 -12.04 -0.24 33.23
C CYS A 165 -11.95 -1.29 32.12
N VAL A 166 -12.05 -0.86 30.86
CA VAL A 166 -11.70 -1.68 29.69
C VAL A 166 -10.20 -1.99 29.73
N ARG A 167 -9.81 -3.26 29.56
CA ARG A 167 -8.39 -3.71 29.67
C ARG A 167 -7.84 -4.34 28.39
N ASP A 168 -8.67 -4.55 27.38
CA ASP A 168 -8.35 -5.08 26.06
C ASP A 168 -8.78 -4.11 24.95
N GLY A 169 -8.52 -4.47 23.69
CA GLY A 169 -8.83 -3.59 22.57
C GLY A 169 -7.85 -2.43 22.35
N PRO A 170 -8.15 -1.56 21.37
CA PRO A 170 -7.37 -0.36 21.06
C PRO A 170 -7.46 0.75 22.12
N PHE A 171 -8.48 0.70 23.01
CA PHE A 171 -8.85 1.78 23.95
C PHE A 171 -8.66 1.44 25.43
N ARG A 172 -8.03 0.29 25.76
CA ARG A 172 -7.70 -0.11 27.15
C ARG A 172 -6.87 0.89 27.96
N ASP A 173 -6.11 1.74 27.27
CA ASP A 173 -5.18 2.71 27.84
C ASP A 173 -5.77 4.15 27.72
N THR A 174 -7.08 4.28 27.42
CA THR A 174 -7.79 5.56 27.31
C THR A 174 -8.03 6.18 28.67
N THR A 175 -7.50 7.39 28.87
CA THR A 175 -7.86 8.31 29.96
C THR A 175 -8.86 9.35 29.46
N LEU A 176 -9.89 9.59 30.26
CA LEU A 176 -10.89 10.65 30.13
C LEU A 176 -10.68 11.66 31.27
N HIS A 177 -10.92 12.96 31.02
CA HIS A 177 -10.55 14.03 31.96
C HIS A 177 -11.75 14.86 32.45
N ILE A 178 -12.77 15.02 31.59
CA ILE A 178 -13.96 15.83 31.87
C ILE A 178 -15.07 14.96 32.48
N ARG A 179 -15.81 15.53 33.44
CA ARG A 179 -16.97 14.88 34.08
C ARG A 179 -18.14 15.85 34.26
N ALA A 180 -19.36 15.30 34.25
CA ALA A 180 -20.60 16.04 34.49
C ALA A 180 -20.94 16.14 35.98
N HIS A 181 -20.62 15.10 36.76
CA HIS A 181 -21.13 14.92 38.12
C HIS A 181 -20.09 14.99 39.24
N SER A 182 -18.82 15.27 38.90
CA SER A 182 -17.75 15.47 39.88
C SER A 182 -16.68 16.44 39.35
N ALA A 183 -15.66 16.73 40.16
CA ALA A 183 -14.49 17.47 39.67
C ALA A 183 -13.80 16.73 38.52
N ASN A 184 -13.33 17.50 37.52
CA ASN A 184 -12.49 17.02 36.43
C ASN A 184 -11.24 16.34 37.01
N THR A 185 -11.13 15.04 36.80
CA THR A 185 -10.09 14.16 37.35
C THR A 185 -9.95 12.96 36.43
N ASP A 186 -8.72 12.57 36.12
CA ASP A 186 -8.40 11.45 35.24
C ASP A 186 -9.13 10.15 35.64
N TYR A 187 -9.82 9.53 34.68
CA TYR A 187 -10.46 8.23 34.83
C TYR A 187 -10.32 7.38 33.57
N CYS A 188 -10.47 6.07 33.72
CA CYS A 188 -10.42 5.15 32.58
C CYS A 188 -11.76 5.12 31.82
N LEU A 189 -11.70 4.75 30.55
CA LEU A 189 -12.88 4.22 29.86
C LEU A 189 -13.38 2.96 30.58
N SER A 190 -14.61 2.98 31.10
CA SER A 190 -15.23 1.88 31.82
C SER A 190 -16.51 1.37 31.13
N ARG A 191 -16.78 0.07 31.26
CA ARG A 191 -17.94 -0.63 30.67
C ARG A 191 -18.47 -1.69 31.63
N ASN A 192 -19.76 -2.00 31.54
CA ASN A 192 -20.38 -3.05 32.34
C ASN A 192 -21.52 -3.72 31.57
N PHE A 193 -21.18 -4.68 30.72
CA PHE A 193 -22.06 -5.33 29.77
C PHE A 193 -23.30 -5.97 30.42
N SER A 194 -24.49 -5.60 29.93
CA SER A 194 -25.77 -6.10 30.38
C SER A 194 -26.60 -6.66 29.22
N GLN A 195 -26.63 -7.98 29.11
CA GLN A 195 -27.44 -8.68 28.11
C GLN A 195 -28.95 -8.44 28.31
N ASP A 196 -29.39 -8.29 29.56
CA ASP A 196 -30.79 -8.04 29.90
C ASP A 196 -31.25 -6.66 29.41
N ASN A 197 -30.40 -5.64 29.52
CA ASN A 197 -30.67 -4.31 28.96
C ASN A 197 -30.62 -4.32 27.42
N PHE A 198 -29.70 -5.11 26.84
CA PHE A 198 -29.61 -5.25 25.38
C PHE A 198 -30.88 -5.86 24.76
N ALA A 199 -31.75 -6.50 25.56
CA ALA A 199 -33.07 -6.96 25.11
C ALA A 199 -34.00 -5.83 24.64
N TRP A 200 -33.68 -4.55 24.89
CA TRP A 200 -34.42 -3.43 24.33
C TRP A 200 -34.11 -3.16 22.84
N ALA A 201 -32.99 -3.67 22.31
CA ALA A 201 -32.66 -3.63 20.88
C ALA A 201 -33.44 -4.66 20.03
N ARG A 202 -34.30 -5.48 20.66
CA ARG A 202 -35.11 -6.49 19.98
C ARG A 202 -36.01 -5.89 18.90
N ARG A 203 -36.22 -6.67 17.84
CA ARG A 203 -37.01 -6.32 16.65
C ARG A 203 -38.36 -5.68 16.96
N SER A 204 -39.12 -6.23 17.91
CA SER A 204 -40.48 -5.75 18.21
C SER A 204 -40.53 -4.29 18.67
N ASN A 205 -39.51 -3.83 19.40
CA ASN A 205 -39.46 -2.44 19.87
C ASN A 205 -39.10 -1.48 18.72
N ILE A 206 -38.22 -1.91 17.81
CA ILE A 206 -37.88 -1.13 16.60
C ILE A 206 -39.08 -1.06 15.66
N GLU A 207 -39.84 -2.16 15.54
CA GLU A 207 -41.10 -2.22 14.78
C GLU A 207 -42.19 -1.32 15.37
N GLU A 208 -42.30 -1.25 16.70
CA GLU A 208 -43.20 -0.34 17.43
C GLU A 208 -42.87 1.13 17.08
N CYS A 209 -41.62 1.57 17.27
CA CYS A 209 -41.22 2.95 16.95
C CYS A 209 -41.30 3.29 15.45
N PHE A 210 -41.04 2.32 14.57
CA PHE A 210 -41.17 2.52 13.13
C PHE A 210 -42.63 2.67 12.67
N ALA A 211 -43.57 2.07 13.39
CA ALA A 211 -45.00 2.12 13.09
C ALA A 211 -45.66 3.46 13.46
N GLU A 212 -45.00 4.28 14.30
CA GLU A 212 -45.54 5.58 14.71
C GLU A 212 -45.76 6.51 13.51
N ALA A 213 -46.88 7.23 13.53
CA ALA A 213 -47.36 8.02 12.40
C ALA A 213 -46.64 9.38 12.31
N GLU A 214 -46.64 10.11 13.42
CA GLU A 214 -46.10 11.46 13.59
C GLU A 214 -44.70 11.41 14.23
N TYR A 215 -43.87 12.43 13.98
CA TYR A 215 -42.52 12.50 14.52
C TYR A 215 -42.48 12.51 16.06
N GLU A 216 -43.42 13.19 16.73
CA GLU A 216 -43.40 13.39 18.19
C GLU A 216 -43.47 12.07 18.97
N ASP A 217 -44.33 11.14 18.55
CA ASP A 217 -44.43 9.79 19.11
C ASP A 217 -43.21 8.94 18.71
N ALA A 218 -42.77 9.05 17.45
CA ALA A 218 -41.65 8.28 16.91
C ALA A 218 -40.32 8.57 17.62
N TRP A 219 -39.94 9.85 17.81
CA TRP A 219 -38.67 10.18 18.47
C TRP A 219 -38.69 9.79 19.95
N ALA A 220 -39.83 9.94 20.62
CA ALA A 220 -40.00 9.53 22.01
C ALA A 220 -39.78 8.01 22.16
N CYS A 221 -40.40 7.22 21.26
CA CYS A 221 -40.19 5.77 21.21
C CYS A 221 -38.71 5.40 20.91
N TYR A 222 -38.07 6.03 19.92
CA TYR A 222 -36.66 5.80 19.59
C TYR A 222 -35.73 6.10 20.78
N ASN A 223 -36.01 7.17 21.53
CA ASN A 223 -35.30 7.54 22.76
C ASN A 223 -35.51 6.51 23.90
N THR A 224 -36.73 5.99 24.06
CA THR A 224 -37.09 5.02 25.11
C THR A 224 -36.55 3.62 24.86
N TYR A 225 -36.57 3.11 23.62
CA TYR A 225 -36.19 1.73 23.33
C TYR A 225 -34.77 1.58 22.74
N PRO A 226 -34.52 1.75 21.42
CA PRO A 226 -33.21 1.44 20.85
C PRO A 226 -32.09 2.34 21.37
N HIS A 227 -32.35 3.62 21.66
CA HIS A 227 -31.35 4.50 22.28
C HIS A 227 -30.95 3.99 23.67
N SER A 228 -31.93 3.78 24.55
CA SER A 228 -31.68 3.23 25.88
C SER A 228 -31.06 1.82 25.83
N ALA A 229 -31.29 1.05 24.76
CA ALA A 229 -30.72 -0.29 24.58
C ALA A 229 -29.19 -0.26 24.48
N GLY A 230 -28.60 0.45 23.50
CA GLY A 230 -27.15 0.50 23.31
C GLY A 230 -26.41 1.08 24.52
N HIS A 231 -26.90 2.18 25.07
CA HIS A 231 -26.38 2.81 26.29
C HIS A 231 -26.41 1.86 27.50
N ALA A 232 -27.57 1.27 27.80
CA ALA A 232 -27.72 0.39 28.96
C ALA A 232 -27.12 -1.02 28.76
N ALA A 233 -26.91 -1.45 27.52
CA ALA A 233 -26.21 -2.69 27.17
C ALA A 233 -24.71 -2.57 27.42
N VAL A 234 -24.06 -1.49 26.97
CA VAL A 234 -22.61 -1.30 27.16
C VAL A 234 -22.26 -0.97 28.61
N GLY A 235 -23.09 -0.16 29.29
CA GLY A 235 -22.88 0.22 30.68
C GLY A 235 -21.62 1.08 30.89
N GLY A 236 -21.22 1.28 32.15
CA GLY A 236 -20.05 2.12 32.48
C GLY A 236 -20.24 3.56 31.99
N VAL A 237 -19.27 4.11 31.26
CA VAL A 237 -19.35 5.46 30.66
C VAL A 237 -20.58 5.59 29.76
N MET A 238 -20.88 4.59 28.93
CA MET A 238 -22.05 4.60 28.04
C MET A 238 -23.40 4.65 28.78
N PHE A 239 -23.46 4.34 30.08
CA PHE A 239 -24.72 4.40 30.84
C PHE A 239 -25.15 5.83 31.18
N ASP A 240 -24.20 6.74 31.32
CA ASP A 240 -24.49 8.10 31.77
C ASP A 240 -25.08 8.94 30.62
N PRO A 241 -26.28 9.53 30.78
CA PRO A 241 -26.94 10.28 29.70
C PRO A 241 -26.19 11.58 29.33
N THR A 242 -25.18 12.00 30.11
CA THR A 242 -24.35 13.17 29.82
C THR A 242 -22.91 12.80 29.48
N GLU A 243 -22.31 11.82 30.17
CA GLU A 243 -20.92 11.39 29.94
C GLU A 243 -20.77 10.32 28.84
N SER A 244 -21.85 9.74 28.31
CA SER A 244 -21.78 8.60 27.37
C SER A 244 -20.95 8.81 26.11
N ASN A 245 -20.87 10.03 25.56
CA ASN A 245 -20.04 10.30 24.39
C ASN A 245 -18.53 10.32 24.66
N GLY A 246 -18.12 10.06 25.90
CA GLY A 246 -16.73 9.74 26.26
C GLY A 246 -16.30 8.34 25.79
N ASP A 247 -17.24 7.41 25.56
CA ASP A 247 -16.96 6.12 24.92
C ASP A 247 -17.06 6.25 23.39
N PRO A 248 -16.02 5.88 22.61
CA PRO A 248 -16.04 5.98 21.15
C PRO A 248 -17.13 5.14 20.46
N ILE A 249 -17.73 4.15 21.12
CA ILE A 249 -18.89 3.40 20.58
C ILE A 249 -20.12 4.29 20.43
N PHE A 250 -20.24 5.38 21.19
CA PHE A 250 -21.34 6.35 21.11
C PHE A 250 -21.67 6.78 19.68
N TYR A 251 -20.65 7.10 18.88
CA TYR A 251 -20.85 7.60 17.50
C TYR A 251 -21.36 6.52 16.55
N LEU A 252 -21.11 5.24 16.85
CA LEU A 252 -21.61 4.09 16.08
C LEU A 252 -23.05 3.73 16.50
N HIS A 253 -23.35 3.87 17.80
CA HIS A 253 -24.71 3.76 18.35
C HIS A 253 -25.64 4.84 17.78
N HIS A 254 -25.26 6.11 17.88
CA HIS A 254 -26.06 7.22 17.35
C HIS A 254 -26.13 7.23 15.82
N ALA A 255 -25.11 6.72 15.11
CA ALA A 255 -25.22 6.47 13.67
C ALA A 255 -26.24 5.36 13.33
N TYR A 256 -26.54 4.43 14.25
CA TYR A 256 -27.60 3.43 14.08
C TYR A 256 -29.00 4.01 14.33
N LEU A 257 -29.16 4.80 15.39
CA LEU A 257 -30.40 5.54 15.63
C LEU A 257 -30.74 6.47 14.47
N ASP A 258 -29.76 7.20 13.93
CA ASP A 258 -29.91 8.03 12.75
C ASP A 258 -30.34 7.22 11.51
N ARG A 259 -29.81 6.00 11.34
CA ARG A 259 -30.24 5.07 10.28
C ARG A 259 -31.70 4.62 10.47
N LEU A 260 -32.12 4.31 11.70
CA LEU A 260 -33.51 3.91 11.98
C LEU A 260 -34.48 5.07 11.73
N TRP A 261 -34.15 6.28 12.21
CA TRP A 261 -34.93 7.47 11.92
C TRP A 261 -34.99 7.77 10.42
N TRP A 262 -33.86 7.70 9.70
CA TRP A 262 -33.84 7.84 8.24
C TRP A 262 -34.73 6.82 7.52
N GLN A 263 -34.80 5.57 8.00
CA GLN A 263 -35.74 4.57 7.46
C GLN A 263 -37.19 4.97 7.72
N TRP A 264 -37.52 5.48 8.90
CA TRP A 264 -38.85 6.02 9.22
C TRP A 264 -39.19 7.22 8.32
N GLN A 265 -38.22 8.11 8.05
CA GLN A 265 -38.37 9.24 7.11
C GLN A 265 -38.58 8.77 5.66
N LEU A 266 -37.91 7.69 5.23
CA LEU A 266 -38.07 7.12 3.89
C LEU A 266 -39.47 6.52 3.64
N ALA A 267 -40.17 6.09 4.70
CA ALA A 267 -41.48 5.45 4.59
C ALA A 267 -42.58 6.41 4.09
N ASP A 268 -42.48 7.71 4.37
CA ASP A 268 -43.36 8.75 3.81
C ASP A 268 -42.60 10.04 3.49
N GLN A 269 -42.11 10.13 2.25
CA GLN A 269 -41.49 11.34 1.70
C GLN A 269 -42.41 12.07 0.70
N PRO A 270 -42.47 13.41 0.74
CA PRO A 270 -41.58 14.29 1.50
C PRO A 270 -42.04 14.62 2.93
N GLY A 271 -43.21 14.16 3.39
CA GLY A 271 -43.84 14.59 4.65
C GLY A 271 -42.90 14.51 5.85
N ARG A 272 -42.32 13.33 6.10
CA ARG A 272 -41.41 13.06 7.23
C ARG A 272 -40.01 13.70 7.12
N ASN A 273 -39.72 14.40 6.03
CA ASN A 273 -38.52 15.26 5.93
C ASN A 273 -38.78 16.69 6.45
N SER A 274 -40.02 17.01 6.82
CA SER A 274 -40.43 18.30 7.41
C SER A 274 -41.23 18.15 8.71
N ASP A 275 -41.50 16.91 9.12
CA ASP A 275 -42.18 16.59 10.37
C ASP A 275 -41.21 16.74 11.54
N ILE A 276 -41.59 17.58 12.52
CA ILE A 276 -40.82 17.94 13.70
C ILE A 276 -41.79 18.42 14.79
N GLY A 277 -41.54 18.04 16.03
CA GLY A 277 -42.41 18.37 17.17
C GLY A 277 -41.82 17.86 18.49
N GLY A 278 -42.42 18.25 19.61
CA GLY A 278 -41.92 18.00 20.95
C GLY A 278 -41.19 19.21 21.56
N ALA A 279 -41.10 19.21 22.90
CA ALA A 279 -40.65 20.35 23.68
C ALA A 279 -39.17 20.70 23.45
N ASN A 280 -38.83 21.99 23.62
CA ASN A 280 -37.43 22.47 23.58
C ASN A 280 -36.66 22.25 24.88
N VAL A 281 -37.36 21.91 25.96
CA VAL A 281 -36.80 21.67 27.29
C VAL A 281 -37.45 20.39 27.84
N PRO A 282 -36.69 19.47 28.48
CA PRO A 282 -37.26 18.25 29.02
C PRO A 282 -38.31 18.53 30.11
N PRO A 283 -39.30 17.65 30.33
CA PRO A 283 -40.20 17.75 31.47
C PRO A 283 -39.43 17.72 32.80
N GLN A 284 -39.88 18.48 33.80
CA GLN A 284 -39.18 18.57 35.09
C GLN A 284 -39.10 17.21 35.79
N GLU A 285 -40.12 16.37 35.64
CA GLU A 285 -40.17 15.01 36.18
C GLU A 285 -39.05 14.13 35.62
N VAL A 286 -38.66 14.35 34.36
CA VAL A 286 -37.56 13.63 33.71
C VAL A 286 -36.23 14.15 34.26
N LEU A 287 -36.04 15.48 34.30
CA LEU A 287 -34.85 16.13 34.87
C LEU A 287 -34.58 15.68 36.32
N ASP A 288 -35.62 15.64 37.16
CA ASP A 288 -35.57 15.17 38.54
C ASP A 288 -35.20 13.68 38.62
N THR A 289 -35.64 12.86 37.66
CA THR A 289 -35.35 11.42 37.59
C THR A 289 -33.91 11.14 37.16
N VAL A 290 -33.37 11.91 36.21
CA VAL A 290 -31.96 11.76 35.75
C VAL A 290 -30.97 12.59 36.57
N GLY A 291 -31.43 13.40 37.54
CA GLY A 291 -30.58 14.20 38.41
C GLY A 291 -29.97 15.45 37.76
N LEU A 292 -30.58 15.95 36.68
CA LEU A 292 -30.09 17.13 35.94
C LEU A 292 -30.83 18.42 36.34
N PRO A 293 -30.14 19.57 36.43
CA PRO A 293 -30.81 20.86 36.63
C PRO A 293 -31.55 21.29 35.36
N PRO A 294 -32.55 22.19 35.45
CA PRO A 294 -33.13 22.85 34.28
C PRO A 294 -32.08 23.58 33.42
N PRO A 295 -32.24 23.63 32.09
CA PRO A 295 -31.30 24.33 31.21
C PRO A 295 -31.25 25.82 31.49
N SER A 296 -30.05 26.40 31.34
CA SER A 296 -29.83 27.83 31.54
C SER A 296 -30.54 28.66 30.46
N ALA A 297 -30.88 29.91 30.77
CA ALA A 297 -31.46 30.84 29.80
C ALA A 297 -30.61 30.95 28.52
N THR A 298 -29.27 30.91 28.64
CA THR A 298 -28.33 30.92 27.52
C THR A 298 -28.55 29.79 26.51
N LEU A 299 -29.01 28.61 26.96
CA LEU A 299 -29.33 27.48 26.07
C LEU A 299 -30.71 27.68 25.41
N VAL A 300 -31.71 28.08 26.20
CA VAL A 300 -33.10 28.24 25.73
C VAL A 300 -33.22 29.41 24.74
N ASP A 301 -32.57 30.53 25.01
CA ASP A 301 -32.54 31.73 24.15
C ASP A 301 -31.80 31.48 22.82
N TYR A 302 -30.96 30.43 22.76
CA TYR A 302 -30.21 30.04 21.55
C TYR A 302 -31.09 29.36 20.50
N SER A 303 -32.18 28.72 20.93
CA SER A 303 -33.06 27.90 20.09
C SER A 303 -33.54 28.58 18.81
N GLY A 304 -33.80 29.89 18.84
CA GLY A 304 -34.43 30.61 17.73
C GLY A 304 -35.92 30.29 17.51
N ASP A 305 -36.53 29.47 18.37
CA ASP A 305 -37.95 29.10 18.26
C ASP A 305 -38.87 30.16 18.89
N PRO A 306 -40.10 30.34 18.38
CA PRO A 306 -41.08 31.29 18.91
C PRO A 306 -41.75 30.84 20.23
N GLY A 307 -41.33 29.71 20.83
CA GLY A 307 -41.91 29.13 22.04
C GLY A 307 -41.21 27.84 22.48
N ASN A 308 -41.82 27.10 23.41
CA ASN A 308 -41.25 25.85 23.95
C ASN A 308 -41.56 24.60 23.08
N GLN A 309 -41.62 24.75 21.76
CA GLN A 309 -41.85 23.64 20.82
C GLN A 309 -40.78 23.73 19.73
N THR A 310 -40.10 22.61 19.46
CA THR A 310 -39.06 22.53 18.43
C THR A 310 -39.65 22.78 17.05
N THR A 311 -39.07 23.69 16.27
CA THR A 311 -39.43 23.90 14.87
C THR A 311 -38.28 23.57 13.92
N LEU A 312 -38.52 23.60 12.61
CA LEU A 312 -37.45 23.48 11.61
C LEU A 312 -36.44 24.63 11.67
N ALA A 313 -36.78 25.75 12.32
CA ALA A 313 -35.87 26.89 12.52
C ALA A 313 -35.00 26.74 13.78
N HIS A 314 -35.24 25.71 14.60
CA HIS A 314 -34.49 25.46 15.83
C HIS A 314 -32.97 25.32 15.54
N VAL A 315 -32.14 26.06 16.27
CA VAL A 315 -30.70 26.17 16.02
C VAL A 315 -29.91 25.10 16.78
N LEU A 316 -29.24 24.24 16.02
CA LEU A 316 -28.29 23.22 16.49
C LEU A 316 -26.86 23.77 16.44
N TRP A 317 -26.07 23.52 17.48
CA TRP A 317 -24.69 24.00 17.58
C TRP A 317 -23.79 23.01 18.32
N MET A 318 -22.53 22.98 17.92
CA MET A 318 -21.57 21.93 18.27
C MET A 318 -20.35 22.54 18.96
N GLY A 319 -20.55 23.29 20.05
CA GLY A 319 -19.46 23.93 20.80
C GLY A 319 -18.71 25.06 20.07
N GLY A 320 -19.03 25.34 18.81
CA GLY A 320 -18.20 26.14 17.90
C GLY A 320 -17.15 25.33 17.12
N ILE A 321 -17.16 23.99 17.25
CA ILE A 321 -16.35 23.06 16.44
C ILE A 321 -16.78 23.15 14.98
N LEU A 322 -18.07 22.93 14.70
CA LEU A 322 -18.71 23.21 13.42
C LEU A 322 -19.64 24.44 13.51
N PRO A 323 -20.00 25.06 12.36
CA PRO A 323 -20.99 26.13 12.31
C PRO A 323 -22.34 25.74 12.91
N ASN A 324 -23.12 26.74 13.30
CA ASN A 324 -24.50 26.54 13.68
C ASN A 324 -25.35 26.23 12.44
N VAL A 325 -26.31 25.32 12.59
CA VAL A 325 -27.26 24.95 11.54
C VAL A 325 -28.66 24.87 12.14
N THR A 326 -29.69 24.93 11.33
CA THR A 326 -31.07 24.69 11.76
C THR A 326 -31.44 23.22 11.67
N VAL A 327 -32.45 22.78 12.43
CA VAL A 327 -33.05 21.45 12.29
C VAL A 327 -33.42 21.17 10.83
N GLY A 328 -34.01 22.14 10.12
CA GLY A 328 -34.39 22.03 8.72
C GLY A 328 -33.23 21.69 7.76
N GLU A 329 -32.01 22.12 8.06
CA GLU A 329 -30.81 21.84 7.24
C GLU A 329 -30.27 20.41 7.45
N VAL A 330 -30.60 19.76 8.58
CA VAL A 330 -30.15 18.39 8.90
C VAL A 330 -31.25 17.33 8.74
N MET A 331 -32.50 17.71 8.45
CA MET A 331 -33.60 16.76 8.21
C MET A 331 -33.34 15.77 7.06
N ARG A 332 -32.37 16.02 6.17
CA ARG A 332 -32.05 15.19 5.00
C ARG A 332 -30.57 14.78 5.02
N LEU A 333 -30.30 13.47 4.96
CA LEU A 333 -28.92 12.95 4.88
C LEU A 333 -28.16 13.44 3.65
N ALA A 334 -28.83 13.44 2.48
CA ALA A 334 -28.28 13.96 1.21
C ALA A 334 -28.57 15.47 1.05
N GLY A 335 -28.41 16.24 2.12
CA GLY A 335 -28.40 17.70 2.12
C GLY A 335 -26.97 18.26 2.23
N ASP A 336 -26.83 19.59 2.08
CA ASP A 336 -25.53 20.26 2.04
C ASP A 336 -24.70 20.08 3.32
N VAL A 337 -25.35 19.92 4.48
CA VAL A 337 -24.70 19.76 5.79
C VAL A 337 -24.28 18.30 6.06
N ILE A 338 -25.21 17.35 5.91
CA ILE A 338 -25.02 15.97 6.39
C ILE A 338 -24.26 15.08 5.39
N CYS A 339 -24.39 15.33 4.09
CA CYS A 339 -23.62 14.66 3.01
C CYS A 339 -23.43 13.14 3.14
N ALA A 340 -24.47 12.41 3.56
CA ALA A 340 -24.39 10.98 3.83
C ALA A 340 -25.53 10.17 3.21
N GLN A 341 -25.36 8.86 3.18
CA GLN A 341 -26.39 7.86 2.95
C GLN A 341 -26.05 6.59 3.71
N TYR A 342 -27.04 5.78 4.09
CA TYR A 342 -26.79 4.44 4.66
C TYR A 342 -26.87 3.37 3.57
N GLU A 343 -26.10 2.30 3.74
CA GLU A 343 -26.18 1.13 2.87
C GLU A 343 -27.60 0.54 2.86
N LEU A 344 -28.13 0.28 1.65
CA LEU A 344 -29.48 -0.26 1.47
C LEU A 344 -29.50 -1.76 1.80
N PRO A 345 -30.45 -2.24 2.62
CA PRO A 345 -30.47 -3.63 3.06
C PRO A 345 -30.69 -4.62 1.90
N HIS A 346 -29.89 -5.69 1.88
CA HIS A 346 -30.01 -6.84 0.98
C HIS A 346 -30.29 -8.11 1.80
N PRO A 347 -31.50 -8.70 1.76
CA PRO A 347 -32.77 -8.12 1.30
C PRO A 347 -33.31 -7.09 2.33
N PRO A 348 -34.33 -6.29 2.00
CA PRO A 348 -34.93 -5.38 2.97
C PRO A 348 -35.45 -6.11 4.21
N VAL A 349 -35.15 -5.56 5.38
CA VAL A 349 -35.95 -5.78 6.59
C VAL A 349 -37.30 -5.13 6.31
N ILE A 350 -38.24 -5.92 5.77
CA ILE A 350 -39.58 -5.44 5.43
C ILE A 350 -40.39 -5.29 6.72
N LEU A 351 -40.29 -4.12 7.34
CA LEU A 351 -41.25 -3.67 8.32
C LEU A 351 -42.50 -3.19 7.55
N GLY A 352 -43.65 -3.85 7.76
CA GLY A 352 -44.95 -3.39 7.22
C GLY A 352 -45.37 -3.88 5.82
N GLY A 353 -44.65 -4.80 5.18
CA GLY A 353 -45.16 -5.59 4.04
C GLY A 353 -45.39 -4.85 2.70
N GLN A 354 -44.98 -3.58 2.56
CA GLN A 354 -45.17 -2.81 1.32
C GLN A 354 -43.84 -2.52 0.59
N SER A 355 -43.83 -2.79 -0.73
CA SER A 355 -42.71 -2.50 -1.62
C SER A 355 -42.89 -1.14 -2.31
N PHE A 356 -42.03 -0.17 -2.01
CA PHE A 356 -42.05 1.14 -2.69
C PHE A 356 -40.98 1.25 -3.79
N PRO A 357 -41.32 1.72 -5.01
CA PRO A 357 -40.36 1.93 -6.08
C PRO A 357 -39.63 3.28 -5.91
N PHE A 358 -38.31 3.24 -5.75
CA PHE A 358 -37.46 4.44 -5.68
C PHE A 358 -37.52 5.23 -6.99
N ARG A 359 -37.91 6.51 -6.94
CA ARG A 359 -37.75 7.46 -8.06
C ARG A 359 -36.45 8.23 -7.88
N THR A 360 -35.44 7.92 -8.71
CA THR A 360 -34.25 8.76 -8.85
C THR A 360 -34.63 10.13 -9.40
N ALA A 361 -34.35 11.19 -8.67
CA ALA A 361 -34.52 12.56 -9.15
C ALA A 361 -33.52 12.83 -10.27
N ASN A 362 -34.02 13.09 -11.48
CA ASN A 362 -33.21 13.52 -12.61
C ASN A 362 -33.70 14.90 -13.05
N SER A 363 -32.79 15.88 -13.09
CA SER A 363 -33.09 17.25 -13.48
C SER A 363 -33.29 17.32 -15.00
N GLY A 364 -34.46 17.79 -15.44
CA GLY A 364 -34.79 17.90 -16.85
C GLY A 364 -36.11 18.63 -17.08
N SER A 365 -36.05 19.79 -17.73
CA SER A 365 -37.21 20.60 -18.10
C SER A 365 -37.89 20.05 -19.37
N GLY A 366 -39.24 20.07 -19.43
CA GLY A 366 -39.95 19.73 -20.69
C GLY A 366 -41.42 19.33 -20.60
N PHE A 367 -42.30 20.33 -20.63
CA PHE A 367 -43.62 20.34 -21.31
C PHE A 367 -44.45 19.04 -21.57
N HIS A 368 -45.62 19.02 -20.89
CA HIS A 368 -46.96 18.67 -21.38
C HIS A 368 -47.41 17.25 -21.85
N THR A 369 -48.65 16.99 -21.39
CA THR A 369 -49.80 16.27 -22.00
C THR A 369 -50.13 14.82 -21.66
N PHE A 370 -51.44 14.63 -21.39
CA PHE A 370 -52.17 13.42 -21.05
C PHE A 370 -52.20 12.40 -22.20
N HIS A 371 -52.24 11.09 -21.88
CA HIS A 371 -53.47 10.32 -22.10
C HIS A 371 -53.51 8.96 -21.37
N THR A 372 -54.74 8.53 -21.07
CA THR A 372 -55.12 7.23 -20.52
C THR A 372 -55.35 6.19 -21.62
N SER A 373 -54.99 4.92 -21.38
CA SER A 373 -55.99 3.84 -21.25
C SER A 373 -55.38 2.44 -21.11
N THR A 374 -56.07 1.63 -20.32
CA THR A 374 -55.96 0.16 -20.23
C THR A 374 -56.42 -0.53 -21.51
N GLN A 375 -55.82 -1.68 -21.86
CA GLN A 375 -56.54 -2.96 -21.85
C GLN A 375 -55.62 -4.19 -21.98
N ARG A 376 -56.05 -5.29 -21.36
CA ARG A 376 -55.52 -6.66 -21.54
C ARG A 376 -56.17 -7.28 -22.78
N TYR A 377 -55.56 -8.33 -23.36
CA TYR A 377 -56.27 -9.61 -23.59
C TYR A 377 -55.27 -10.76 -23.81
N THR A 378 -55.77 -11.99 -23.71
CA THR A 378 -55.02 -13.24 -23.50
C THR A 378 -55.33 -14.31 -24.55
N PHE A 379 -54.55 -15.41 -24.49
CA PHE A 379 -54.88 -16.81 -24.83
C PHE A 379 -54.31 -17.52 -26.09
N ALA A 380 -53.79 -18.72 -25.79
CA ALA A 380 -53.88 -20.01 -26.52
C ALA A 380 -53.00 -20.34 -27.76
N ARG A 381 -51.88 -21.03 -27.47
CA ARG A 381 -51.61 -22.48 -27.69
C ARG A 381 -51.75 -23.19 -29.08
N THR A 382 -50.85 -24.18 -29.18
CA THR A 382 -50.91 -25.51 -29.86
C THR A 382 -50.42 -25.63 -31.33
N PRO A 383 -49.83 -26.79 -31.72
CA PRO A 383 -48.62 -26.84 -32.56
C PRO A 383 -48.77 -27.73 -33.81
N ASP A 384 -47.67 -27.98 -34.56
CA ASP A 384 -47.32 -29.34 -35.00
C ASP A 384 -45.88 -29.51 -35.57
N SER A 385 -45.49 -30.77 -35.69
CA SER A 385 -44.15 -31.32 -35.98
C SER A 385 -43.66 -31.28 -37.44
N LEU A 386 -42.33 -31.46 -37.67
CA LEU A 386 -41.81 -32.51 -38.58
C LEU A 386 -40.28 -32.76 -38.46
N LEU A 387 -39.86 -33.94 -38.91
CA LEU A 387 -38.50 -34.51 -38.84
C LEU A 387 -37.65 -34.21 -40.09
N ILE A 388 -36.33 -34.37 -40.02
CA ILE A 388 -35.51 -35.24 -40.91
C ILE A 388 -34.04 -35.32 -40.44
N SER A 389 -33.40 -36.46 -40.71
CA SER A 389 -32.03 -36.84 -40.34
C SER A 389 -30.95 -36.38 -41.32
N SER A 390 -29.68 -36.29 -40.89
CA SER A 390 -28.62 -37.17 -41.41
C SER A 390 -27.26 -37.00 -40.70
N SER A 391 -26.46 -38.06 -40.73
CA SER A 391 -25.18 -38.24 -40.04
C SER A 391 -23.99 -38.26 -41.01
N VAL A 392 -22.82 -37.74 -40.60
CA VAL A 392 -21.50 -38.27 -41.00
C VAL A 392 -20.52 -38.12 -39.83
N ALA A 393 -19.71 -39.15 -39.58
CA ALA A 393 -18.58 -39.11 -38.66
C ALA A 393 -17.29 -39.49 -39.42
N CYS A 394 -16.13 -38.96 -39.00
CA CYS A 394 -14.83 -39.57 -39.33
C CYS A 394 -13.67 -39.06 -38.43
N SER A 395 -12.83 -40.01 -38.04
CA SER A 395 -11.49 -39.95 -37.40
C SER A 395 -10.82 -41.31 -37.73
N PRO A 396 -9.58 -41.68 -37.29
CA PRO A 396 -8.42 -40.94 -36.75
C PRO A 396 -7.10 -41.29 -37.51
N SER A 397 -5.91 -40.96 -36.97
CA SER A 397 -4.59 -41.69 -36.99
C SER A 397 -3.39 -40.72 -36.88
N LEU A 398 -2.59 -40.71 -35.80
CA LEU A 398 -1.49 -41.61 -35.38
C LEU A 398 -0.09 -41.29 -35.96
N LEU A 399 0.89 -41.03 -35.08
CA LEU A 399 2.32 -41.43 -35.18
C LEU A 399 3.10 -41.15 -33.87
N SER A 400 4.24 -41.82 -33.64
CA SER A 400 4.72 -42.12 -32.28
C SER A 400 6.24 -42.37 -32.11
N LEU A 401 6.84 -41.83 -31.03
CA LEU A 401 7.95 -42.40 -30.20
C LEU A 401 9.36 -42.60 -30.85
N PRO A 402 10.44 -43.01 -30.11
CA PRO A 402 10.90 -42.72 -28.72
C PRO A 402 12.44 -42.47 -28.55
N HIS A 403 12.93 -42.32 -27.30
CA HIS A 403 14.29 -42.61 -26.68
C HIS A 403 14.85 -41.42 -25.86
N SER A 404 15.54 -41.54 -24.71
CA SER A 404 15.70 -42.64 -23.71
C SER A 404 16.31 -42.11 -22.36
N LEU A 405 16.11 -42.87 -21.27
CA LEU A 405 16.47 -42.67 -19.83
C LEU A 405 18.01 -42.67 -19.52
N PRO A 406 18.53 -42.33 -18.29
CA PRO A 406 18.09 -42.83 -16.97
C PRO A 406 18.13 -41.89 -15.73
N GLN A 407 17.73 -42.47 -14.57
CA GLN A 407 17.42 -41.86 -13.27
C GLN A 407 18.56 -41.94 -12.24
N PHE A 408 18.55 -41.02 -11.26
CA PHE A 408 18.90 -41.17 -9.83
C PHE A 408 18.51 -39.86 -9.11
N LEU A 409 18.16 -39.75 -7.81
CA LEU A 409 17.84 -40.71 -6.72
C LEU A 409 16.87 -39.98 -5.75
N LEU A 410 16.09 -40.68 -4.90
CA LEU A 410 15.17 -40.08 -3.92
C LEU A 410 15.18 -40.88 -2.59
N PRO A 411 15.36 -40.21 -1.44
CA PRO A 411 14.57 -40.46 -0.22
C PRO A 411 14.20 -39.14 0.52
N LEU A 412 13.28 -39.00 1.47
CA LEU A 412 12.25 -39.83 2.12
C LEU A 412 11.30 -38.86 2.87
N LEU A 413 9.98 -39.08 2.90
CA LEU A 413 9.04 -38.36 3.81
C LEU A 413 8.01 -39.34 4.41
N PRO A 414 7.64 -39.21 5.70
CA PRO A 414 6.63 -40.06 6.34
C PRO A 414 5.18 -39.63 6.03
N PRO A 415 4.17 -40.50 6.21
CA PRO A 415 2.82 -40.30 5.65
C PRO A 415 1.85 -39.55 6.57
N ARG A 416 0.95 -38.75 5.98
CA ARG A 416 -0.28 -38.25 6.64
C ARG A 416 -1.40 -39.33 6.59
N PRO A 417 -2.22 -39.50 7.64
CA PRO A 417 -3.38 -40.39 7.61
C PRO A 417 -4.55 -39.81 6.79
N ARG A 418 -5.36 -40.69 6.20
CA ARG A 418 -6.60 -40.36 5.47
C ARG A 418 -7.84 -40.64 6.31
N THR A 419 -8.85 -39.77 6.25
CA THR A 419 -10.25 -40.10 6.56
C THR A 419 -11.19 -39.61 5.44
N ARG A 420 -12.27 -40.36 5.26
CA ARG A 420 -13.11 -40.44 4.05
C ARG A 420 -14.04 -39.25 3.87
N LEU A 421 -14.25 -38.81 2.63
CA LEU A 421 -15.51 -38.18 2.21
C LEU A 421 -16.46 -39.23 1.63
N ASN A 422 -17.75 -39.12 1.97
CA ASN A 422 -18.85 -39.76 1.25
C ASN A 422 -19.49 -38.75 0.29
N ARG A 423 -19.85 -39.19 -0.93
CA ARG A 423 -20.85 -38.55 -1.80
C ARG A 423 -22.17 -39.34 -1.70
N PRO A 424 -23.34 -38.69 -1.88
CA PRO A 424 -24.03 -38.63 -3.19
C PRO A 424 -24.61 -37.20 -3.47
N ASN A 425 -25.20 -36.83 -4.61
CA ASN A 425 -25.39 -37.46 -5.94
C ASN A 425 -25.56 -36.35 -7.01
N MET A 426 -25.64 -36.74 -8.29
CA MET A 426 -25.57 -35.85 -9.47
C MET A 426 -26.71 -36.13 -10.47
N ALA A 427 -27.34 -35.07 -11.02
CA ALA A 427 -28.11 -35.05 -12.29
C ALA A 427 -28.34 -33.55 -12.68
N SER A 428 -27.92 -32.99 -13.82
CA SER A 428 -28.11 -33.33 -15.26
C SER A 428 -29.45 -32.83 -15.84
N SER A 429 -29.56 -32.20 -17.02
CA SER A 429 -28.65 -31.40 -17.90
C SER A 429 -29.42 -30.90 -19.16
N THR A 430 -28.85 -29.97 -19.96
CA THR A 430 -29.05 -29.75 -21.44
C THR A 430 -30.47 -29.34 -21.99
N ASP A 431 -30.67 -28.75 -23.18
CA ASP A 431 -29.91 -27.77 -24.04
C ASP A 431 -30.79 -27.23 -25.21
N ILE A 432 -30.62 -25.93 -25.55
CA ILE A 432 -30.26 -25.27 -26.85
C ILE A 432 -31.03 -25.50 -28.19
N SER A 433 -31.16 -24.39 -28.99
CA SER A 433 -31.23 -24.19 -30.48
C SER A 433 -32.46 -23.37 -30.96
N GLU A 434 -32.33 -22.13 -31.51
CA GLU A 434 -31.93 -21.66 -32.88
C GLU A 434 -33.08 -21.70 -33.92
N MET A 435 -33.22 -20.85 -34.97
CA MET A 435 -32.32 -19.86 -35.62
C MET A 435 -33.10 -18.79 -36.47
N GLU A 436 -32.37 -17.80 -37.05
CA GLU A 436 -32.75 -16.76 -38.05
C GLU A 436 -33.80 -15.68 -37.61
N GLY A 437 -33.69 -14.36 -37.85
CA GLY A 437 -32.75 -13.45 -38.52
C GLY A 437 -33.32 -11.99 -38.50
N LYS A 438 -32.74 -10.91 -39.06
CA LYS A 438 -31.44 -10.69 -39.74
C LYS A 438 -31.14 -9.17 -39.97
N LYS A 439 -30.42 -8.48 -39.03
CA LYS A 439 -29.57 -7.24 -39.24
C LYS A 439 -30.26 -5.86 -39.48
N VAL A 440 -29.83 -4.70 -38.94
CA VAL A 440 -28.71 -4.27 -38.05
C VAL A 440 -29.12 -3.08 -37.14
N ALA A 441 -28.81 -3.15 -35.84
CA ALA A 441 -28.37 -2.02 -35.00
C ALA A 441 -27.56 -2.62 -33.82
N PHE A 442 -26.39 -2.08 -33.48
CA PHE A 442 -25.44 -2.75 -32.57
C PHE A 442 -25.84 -2.63 -31.08
N PRO A 443 -26.05 -3.75 -30.36
CA PRO A 443 -26.36 -3.74 -28.93
C PRO A 443 -25.11 -3.90 -28.05
N ALA A 444 -25.27 -3.62 -26.75
CA ALA A 444 -24.23 -3.84 -25.75
C ALA A 444 -24.19 -5.31 -25.29
N GLY A 445 -22.98 -5.85 -25.12
CA GLY A 445 -22.75 -7.13 -24.45
C GLY A 445 -21.33 -7.64 -24.64
N GLU A 446 -20.61 -7.84 -23.54
CA GLU A 446 -20.09 -9.15 -23.13
C GLU A 446 -19.42 -9.05 -21.75
N LYS A 447 -19.83 -9.92 -20.81
CA LYS A 447 -19.08 -10.15 -19.57
C LYS A 447 -17.92 -11.10 -19.91
N PRO A 448 -16.66 -10.77 -19.59
CA PRO A 448 -15.60 -11.77 -19.57
C PRO A 448 -15.95 -12.87 -18.55
N ALA A 449 -15.62 -14.12 -18.89
CA ALA A 449 -15.88 -15.26 -18.04
C ALA A 449 -15.08 -15.22 -16.73
N ASP A 450 -15.72 -15.71 -15.67
CA ASP A 450 -15.16 -16.31 -14.47
C ASP A 450 -13.64 -16.12 -14.24
N SER A 451 -13.28 -14.95 -13.71
CA SER A 451 -11.97 -14.77 -13.07
C SER A 451 -12.12 -15.02 -11.57
N THR A 452 -12.05 -16.29 -11.16
CA THR A 452 -11.73 -16.64 -9.77
C THR A 452 -10.34 -16.10 -9.42
N LEU A 453 -10.28 -14.85 -8.96
CA LEU A 453 -9.11 -14.29 -8.32
C LEU A 453 -8.85 -15.12 -7.05
N PRO A 454 -7.64 -15.67 -6.84
CA PRO A 454 -7.37 -16.43 -5.64
C PRO A 454 -7.33 -15.49 -4.43
N GLN A 455 -8.40 -15.54 -3.65
CA GLN A 455 -8.46 -15.19 -2.23
C GLN A 455 -7.37 -16.00 -1.50
N TYR A 456 -6.37 -15.34 -0.90
CA TYR A 456 -5.17 -16.02 -0.39
C TYR A 456 -4.81 -15.72 1.08
N ASP A 457 -4.99 -14.50 1.58
CA ASP A 457 -4.69 -14.22 3.01
C ASP A 457 -5.91 -14.35 3.95
N GLY A 458 -7.15 -14.21 3.44
CA GLY A 458 -8.36 -14.28 4.28
C GLY A 458 -8.56 -15.64 4.94
N ASP A 459 -8.45 -16.70 4.15
CA ASP A 459 -8.66 -18.09 4.60
C ASP A 459 -7.54 -18.53 5.55
N LEU A 460 -6.33 -17.96 5.39
CA LEU A 460 -5.19 -18.27 6.25
C LEU A 460 -5.33 -17.66 7.65
N VAL A 461 -5.72 -16.38 7.71
CA VAL A 461 -5.92 -15.66 8.98
C VAL A 461 -7.05 -16.29 9.80
N ALA A 462 -8.04 -16.90 9.15
CA ALA A 462 -9.14 -17.60 9.80
C ALA A 462 -8.71 -18.88 10.55
N GLU A 463 -7.73 -19.64 10.04
CA GLU A 463 -7.26 -20.89 10.68
C GLU A 463 -6.15 -20.70 11.72
N MET A 464 -5.56 -19.49 11.82
CA MET A 464 -4.45 -19.18 12.72
C MET A 464 -4.88 -19.02 14.18
N SER A 465 -4.06 -19.52 15.13
CA SER A 465 -4.28 -19.26 16.55
C SER A 465 -4.02 -17.78 16.90
N GLU A 466 -4.65 -17.29 17.97
CA GLU A 466 -4.56 -15.91 18.44
C GLU A 466 -3.12 -15.38 18.53
N ARG A 467 -2.20 -16.19 19.11
CA ARG A 467 -0.77 -15.88 19.20
C ARG A 467 -0.08 -15.79 17.84
N GLU A 468 -0.50 -16.57 16.85
CA GLU A 468 0.04 -16.53 15.49
C GLU A 468 -0.53 -15.34 14.70
N ARG A 469 -1.77 -14.94 14.99
CA ARG A 469 -2.44 -13.77 14.40
C ARG A 469 -1.81 -12.45 14.87
N THR A 470 -1.55 -12.28 16.17
CA THR A 470 -0.78 -11.13 16.70
C THR A 470 0.64 -11.05 16.10
N VAL A 471 1.23 -12.22 15.80
CA VAL A 471 2.54 -12.37 15.15
C VAL A 471 2.53 -11.98 13.67
N TYR A 472 1.43 -12.24 12.97
CA TYR A 472 1.15 -11.79 11.61
C TYR A 472 0.97 -10.27 11.54
N GLU A 473 0.14 -9.73 12.43
CA GLU A 473 -0.23 -8.30 12.48
C GLU A 473 0.98 -7.40 12.80
N HIS A 474 1.78 -7.74 13.82
CA HIS A 474 3.05 -7.05 14.10
C HIS A 474 4.05 -7.16 12.93
N GLY A 475 3.95 -8.24 12.13
CA GLY A 475 4.72 -8.39 10.90
C GLY A 475 4.31 -7.34 9.86
N VAL A 476 3.01 -7.24 9.56
CA VAL A 476 2.45 -6.26 8.62
C VAL A 476 2.76 -4.82 9.05
N GLU A 477 2.60 -4.49 10.33
CA GLU A 477 2.95 -3.17 10.86
C GLU A 477 4.45 -2.83 10.79
N LYS A 478 5.33 -3.83 10.81
CA LYS A 478 6.79 -3.61 10.69
C LYS A 478 7.20 -3.21 9.26
N PHE A 479 6.48 -3.68 8.25
CA PHE A 479 6.84 -3.47 6.84
C PHE A 479 6.17 -2.23 6.20
N ASN A 480 4.99 -1.79 6.65
CA ASN A 480 4.26 -0.67 6.03
C ASN A 480 4.58 0.74 6.57
N ARG A 481 5.86 1.04 6.83
CA ARG A 481 6.30 2.33 7.43
C ARG A 481 7.20 3.19 6.54
N LEU A 482 7.39 2.83 5.27
CA LEU A 482 8.37 3.51 4.41
C LEU A 482 7.80 4.82 3.84
N GLY A 483 8.54 5.91 4.02
CA GLY A 483 8.30 7.19 3.36
C GLY A 483 9.23 7.37 2.16
N TRP A 484 8.79 8.13 1.15
CA TRP A 484 9.51 8.31 -0.12
C TRP A 484 10.99 8.71 0.05
N LYS A 485 11.32 9.52 1.07
CA LYS A 485 12.71 9.90 1.38
C LYS A 485 13.59 8.70 1.77
N ARG A 486 13.09 7.81 2.63
CA ARG A 486 13.82 6.60 3.06
C ARG A 486 13.92 5.59 1.91
N LEU A 487 12.84 5.46 1.12
CA LEU A 487 12.84 4.68 -0.11
C LEU A 487 13.92 5.14 -1.09
N THR A 488 14.04 6.44 -1.35
CA THR A 488 15.07 6.98 -2.25
C THR A 488 16.48 6.59 -1.79
N ILE A 489 16.75 6.56 -0.48
CA ILE A 489 18.05 6.13 0.06
C ILE A 489 18.28 4.64 -0.16
N VAL A 490 17.29 3.77 0.08
CA VAL A 490 17.41 2.32 -0.17
C VAL A 490 17.68 2.03 -1.65
N LEU A 491 16.97 2.72 -2.56
CA LEU A 491 17.19 2.62 -4.01
C LEU A 491 18.58 3.11 -4.44
N ILE A 492 19.01 4.27 -3.91
CA ILE A 492 20.34 4.85 -4.17
C ILE A 492 21.45 3.85 -3.80
N VAL A 493 21.28 3.17 -2.68
CA VAL A 493 22.23 2.20 -2.14
C VAL A 493 22.27 0.91 -2.95
N GLU A 494 21.11 0.41 -3.39
CA GLU A 494 21.05 -0.73 -4.32
C GLU A 494 21.81 -0.44 -5.62
N ALA A 495 21.59 0.72 -6.23
CA ALA A 495 21.99 0.98 -7.62
C ALA A 495 23.39 1.63 -7.78
N ILE A 496 23.79 2.58 -6.93
CA ILE A 496 25.02 3.37 -7.17
C ILE A 496 26.30 2.57 -6.89
N ALA A 497 26.21 1.50 -6.10
CA ALA A 497 27.33 0.74 -5.56
C ALA A 497 28.40 0.31 -6.59
N LEU A 498 28.17 -0.78 -7.33
CA LEU A 498 29.19 -1.34 -8.23
C LEU A 498 29.16 -0.75 -9.64
N GLY A 499 27.98 -0.30 -10.11
CA GLY A 499 27.83 0.28 -11.44
C GLY A 499 28.81 1.44 -11.68
N SER A 500 28.90 2.35 -10.71
CA SER A 500 29.79 3.51 -10.75
C SER A 500 31.28 3.16 -10.98
N LEU A 501 31.74 2.02 -10.45
CA LEU A 501 33.14 1.60 -10.53
C LEU A 501 33.53 1.00 -11.89
N SER A 502 32.55 0.64 -12.72
CA SER A 502 32.75 0.10 -14.09
C SER A 502 32.71 1.16 -15.20
N LEU A 503 32.23 2.36 -14.88
CA LEU A 503 32.01 3.41 -15.88
C LEU A 503 33.30 4.05 -16.41
N PRO A 504 34.36 4.26 -15.62
CA PRO A 504 35.61 4.77 -16.16
C PRO A 504 36.22 3.88 -17.27
N SER A 505 36.23 2.55 -17.10
CA SER A 505 36.74 1.60 -18.12
C SER A 505 35.78 1.49 -19.33
N THR A 506 34.48 1.65 -19.10
CA THR A 506 33.47 1.82 -20.15
C THR A 506 33.73 3.07 -21.01
N PHE A 507 34.06 4.20 -20.38
CA PHE A 507 34.41 5.45 -21.09
C PHE A 507 35.74 5.33 -21.83
N ALA A 508 36.72 4.59 -21.30
CA ALA A 508 37.95 4.26 -22.02
C ALA A 508 37.69 3.48 -23.32
N THR A 509 36.74 2.55 -23.29
CA THR A 509 36.35 1.73 -24.45
C THR A 509 35.55 2.51 -25.50
N LEU A 510 34.51 3.24 -25.06
CA LEU A 510 33.56 3.94 -25.94
C LEU A 510 34.01 5.35 -26.34
N GLY A 511 34.97 5.94 -25.63
CA GLY A 511 35.35 7.34 -25.76
C GLY A 511 34.35 8.29 -25.09
N MET A 512 34.78 9.52 -24.85
CA MET A 512 34.05 10.52 -24.05
C MET A 512 32.63 10.78 -24.58
N VAL A 513 32.47 10.95 -25.91
CA VAL A 513 31.20 11.38 -26.51
C VAL A 513 30.15 10.27 -26.41
N ALA A 514 30.51 9.04 -26.81
CA ALA A 514 29.60 7.91 -26.74
C ALA A 514 29.31 7.49 -25.29
N GLY A 515 30.31 7.54 -24.40
CA GLY A 515 30.14 7.28 -22.97
C GLY A 515 29.10 8.21 -22.32
N VAL A 516 29.21 9.53 -22.53
CA VAL A 516 28.23 10.50 -22.01
C VAL A 516 26.85 10.28 -22.63
N ILE A 517 26.73 10.15 -23.96
CA ILE A 517 25.44 9.98 -24.64
C ILE A 517 24.74 8.70 -24.17
N CYS A 518 25.45 7.59 -24.06
CA CYS A 518 24.86 6.32 -23.60
C CYS A 518 24.48 6.39 -22.12
N THR A 519 25.33 6.96 -21.26
CA THR A 519 25.05 7.08 -19.82
C THR A 519 23.82 7.95 -19.55
N VAL A 520 23.73 9.14 -20.14
CA VAL A 520 22.58 10.03 -19.98
C VAL A 520 21.32 9.46 -20.66
N GLY A 521 21.47 8.94 -21.89
CA GLY A 521 20.35 8.41 -22.68
C GLY A 521 19.71 7.17 -22.06
N LEU A 522 20.50 6.20 -21.61
CA LEU A 522 19.99 4.99 -20.95
C LEU A 522 19.43 5.31 -19.56
N GLY A 523 20.00 6.26 -18.82
CA GLY A 523 19.44 6.73 -17.54
C GLY A 523 18.07 7.38 -17.69
N LEU A 524 17.88 8.23 -18.71
CA LEU A 524 16.56 8.81 -19.01
C LEU A 524 15.53 7.74 -19.42
N LEU A 525 15.96 6.70 -20.14
CA LEU A 525 15.09 5.55 -20.46
C LEU A 525 14.77 4.71 -19.22
N ALA A 526 15.70 4.51 -18.30
CA ALA A 526 15.47 3.80 -17.04
C ALA A 526 14.51 4.55 -16.12
N ILE A 527 14.61 5.88 -16.01
CA ILE A 527 13.61 6.73 -15.32
C ILE A 527 12.21 6.50 -15.92
N TYR A 528 12.11 6.48 -17.26
CA TYR A 528 10.84 6.27 -17.95
C TYR A 528 10.23 4.87 -17.69
N THR A 529 11.03 3.81 -17.78
CA THR A 529 10.53 2.44 -17.61
C THR A 529 10.20 2.13 -16.15
N SER A 530 10.96 2.66 -15.20
CA SER A 530 10.63 2.61 -13.77
C SER A 530 9.35 3.42 -13.44
N TYR A 531 9.11 4.54 -14.12
CA TYR A 531 7.81 5.23 -14.03
C TYR A 531 6.66 4.32 -14.48
N VAL A 532 6.82 3.58 -15.58
CA VAL A 532 5.86 2.58 -16.06
C VAL A 532 5.64 1.45 -15.05
N VAL A 533 6.71 0.88 -14.46
CA VAL A 533 6.63 -0.15 -13.41
C VAL A 533 5.74 0.32 -12.24
N GLY A 534 5.91 1.55 -11.78
CA GLY A 534 5.09 2.08 -10.68
C GLY A 534 3.65 2.41 -11.08
N GLN A 535 3.40 2.80 -12.34
CA GLN A 535 2.02 2.92 -12.85
C GLN A 535 1.30 1.56 -12.84
N VAL A 536 2.03 0.45 -13.10
CA VAL A 536 1.49 -0.91 -12.98
C VAL A 536 1.16 -1.23 -11.52
N LYS A 537 2.04 -0.93 -10.55
CA LYS A 537 1.75 -1.12 -9.11
C LYS A 537 0.52 -0.33 -8.64
N LEU A 538 0.38 0.93 -9.07
CA LEU A 538 -0.81 1.74 -8.75
C LEU A 538 -2.10 1.19 -9.37
N LYS A 539 -2.04 0.57 -10.55
CA LYS A 539 -3.20 -0.05 -11.21
C LYS A 539 -3.52 -1.45 -10.70
N PHE A 540 -2.53 -2.16 -10.17
CA PHE A 540 -2.64 -3.53 -9.65
C PHE A 540 -1.99 -3.62 -8.26
N PRO A 541 -2.67 -3.16 -7.19
CA PRO A 541 -2.08 -3.10 -5.84
C PRO A 541 -1.58 -4.44 -5.29
N LEU A 542 -2.21 -5.56 -5.70
CA LEU A 542 -1.86 -6.93 -5.31
C LEU A 542 -0.53 -7.46 -5.90
N ILE A 543 0.22 -6.67 -6.67
CA ILE A 543 1.55 -7.03 -7.14
C ILE A 543 2.56 -6.68 -6.05
N HIS A 544 2.93 -7.66 -5.21
CA HIS A 544 3.91 -7.46 -4.15
C HIS A 544 5.35 -7.52 -4.70
N HIS A 545 5.61 -8.44 -5.63
CA HIS A 545 6.92 -8.61 -6.26
C HIS A 545 6.83 -8.64 -7.79
N TYR A 546 7.96 -8.43 -8.48
CA TYR A 546 8.02 -8.46 -9.95
C TYR A 546 7.46 -9.76 -10.60
N PRO A 547 7.58 -10.96 -9.99
CA PRO A 547 6.94 -12.17 -10.51
C PRO A 547 5.42 -12.10 -10.59
N ASP A 548 4.76 -11.37 -9.68
CA ASP A 548 3.30 -11.15 -9.72
C ASP A 548 2.91 -10.31 -10.93
N ALA A 549 3.73 -9.32 -11.29
CA ALA A 549 3.57 -8.57 -12.55
C ALA A 549 3.71 -9.49 -13.76
N GLY A 550 4.63 -10.47 -13.72
CA GLY A 550 4.72 -11.54 -14.71
C GLY A 550 3.43 -12.37 -14.81
N LYS A 551 2.88 -12.80 -13.67
CA LYS A 551 1.63 -13.54 -13.59
C LYS A 551 0.46 -12.80 -14.25
N VAL A 552 0.34 -11.49 -13.99
CA VAL A 552 -0.70 -10.63 -14.56
C VAL A 552 -0.46 -10.34 -16.04
N LEU A 553 0.79 -10.07 -16.44
CA LEU A 553 1.19 -9.79 -17.82
C LEU A 553 0.91 -10.98 -18.75
N PHE A 554 1.46 -12.14 -18.42
CA PHE A 554 1.31 -13.36 -19.22
C PHE A 554 -0.05 -14.06 -19.00
N GLY A 555 -0.72 -13.81 -17.87
CA GLY A 555 -2.05 -14.33 -17.56
C GLY A 555 -3.14 -13.92 -18.56
N ARG A 556 -2.94 -12.80 -19.27
CA ARG A 556 -3.81 -12.38 -20.39
C ARG A 556 -3.77 -13.31 -21.61
N LEU A 557 -2.75 -14.16 -21.72
CA LEU A 557 -2.64 -15.22 -22.73
C LEU A 557 -3.23 -16.56 -22.23
N GLY A 558 -3.73 -16.60 -21.00
CA GLY A 558 -4.37 -17.75 -20.36
C GLY A 558 -3.73 -18.14 -19.03
N PRO A 559 -4.44 -18.90 -18.15
CA PRO A 559 -3.96 -19.22 -16.80
C PRO A 559 -2.62 -19.96 -16.76
N VAL A 560 -2.38 -20.84 -17.74
CA VAL A 560 -1.11 -21.59 -17.87
C VAL A 560 0.05 -20.65 -18.19
N MET A 561 -0.15 -19.68 -19.09
CA MET A 561 0.86 -18.69 -19.44
C MET A 561 1.13 -17.73 -18.27
N GLY A 562 0.11 -17.36 -17.49
CA GLY A 562 0.30 -16.63 -16.23
C GLY A 562 1.20 -17.37 -15.23
N ARG A 563 1.01 -18.69 -15.06
CA ARG A 563 1.90 -19.48 -14.20
C ARG A 563 3.32 -19.56 -14.76
N ILE A 564 3.50 -19.78 -16.06
CA ILE A 564 4.83 -19.81 -16.70
C ILE A 564 5.54 -18.44 -16.54
N GLY A 565 4.82 -17.34 -16.75
CA GLY A 565 5.33 -15.98 -16.58
C GLY A 565 5.78 -15.67 -15.14
N TYR A 566 5.02 -16.14 -14.15
CA TYR A 566 5.42 -16.05 -12.73
C TYR A 566 6.73 -16.81 -12.47
N GLU A 567 6.82 -18.08 -12.87
CA GLU A 567 8.02 -18.89 -12.61
C GLU A 567 9.26 -18.36 -13.33
N LEU A 568 9.11 -17.94 -14.60
CA LEU A 568 10.20 -17.39 -15.40
C LEU A 568 10.76 -16.11 -14.77
N ILE A 569 9.90 -15.15 -14.44
CA ILE A 569 10.33 -13.88 -13.83
C ILE A 569 10.87 -14.10 -12.42
N ASN A 570 10.30 -15.02 -11.64
CA ASN A 570 10.83 -15.39 -10.32
C ASN A 570 12.24 -15.97 -10.41
N PHE A 571 12.48 -16.88 -11.35
CA PHE A 571 13.80 -17.46 -11.60
C PHE A 571 14.81 -16.39 -12.05
N MET A 572 14.43 -15.51 -12.98
CA MET A 572 15.26 -14.40 -13.44
C MET A 572 15.59 -13.41 -12.31
N LEU A 573 14.62 -13.08 -11.44
CA LEU A 573 14.82 -12.13 -10.36
C LEU A 573 15.78 -12.68 -9.29
N ILE A 574 15.57 -13.94 -8.88
CA ILE A 574 16.44 -14.60 -7.90
C ILE A 574 17.87 -14.74 -8.46
N LEU A 575 18.02 -15.18 -9.71
CA LEU A 575 19.36 -15.26 -10.32
C LEU A 575 20.01 -13.89 -10.40
N GLN A 576 19.31 -12.84 -10.84
CA GLN A 576 19.88 -11.50 -10.92
C GLN A 576 20.39 -11.01 -9.56
N LEU A 577 19.61 -11.18 -8.50
CA LEU A 577 20.02 -10.80 -7.15
C LEU A 577 21.24 -11.60 -6.66
N LEU A 578 21.35 -12.89 -7.01
CA LEU A 578 22.52 -13.72 -6.70
C LEU A 578 23.77 -13.34 -7.51
N PHE A 579 23.61 -12.95 -8.78
CA PHE A 579 24.68 -12.37 -9.59
C PHE A 579 25.16 -11.04 -8.97
N LEU A 580 24.22 -10.22 -8.48
CA LEU A 580 24.53 -8.96 -7.82
C LEU A 580 25.33 -9.20 -6.53
N THR A 581 24.87 -10.07 -5.63
CA THR A 581 25.67 -10.51 -4.46
C THR A 581 27.02 -11.13 -4.86
N GLY A 582 27.08 -11.85 -5.99
CA GLY A 582 28.31 -12.40 -6.54
C GLY A 582 29.31 -11.31 -6.92
N SER A 583 28.88 -10.26 -7.62
CA SER A 583 29.73 -9.11 -7.95
C SER A 583 30.23 -8.36 -6.72
N HIS A 584 29.42 -8.27 -5.65
CA HIS A 584 29.85 -7.74 -4.35
C HIS A 584 30.88 -8.66 -3.67
N THR A 585 30.72 -9.98 -3.76
CA THR A 585 31.68 -10.97 -3.24
C THR A 585 33.03 -10.85 -3.96
N LEU A 586 33.03 -10.73 -5.29
CA LEU A 586 34.22 -10.53 -6.12
C LEU A 586 34.91 -9.19 -5.80
N THR A 587 34.15 -8.09 -5.72
CA THR A 587 34.69 -6.76 -5.40
C THR A 587 35.30 -6.73 -4.00
N GLY A 588 34.68 -7.41 -3.04
CA GLY A 588 35.26 -7.58 -1.70
C GLY A 588 36.58 -8.36 -1.71
N ALA A 589 36.68 -9.42 -2.52
CA ALA A 589 37.94 -10.15 -2.68
C ALA A 589 39.06 -9.26 -3.27
N ILE A 590 38.74 -8.47 -4.31
CA ILE A 590 39.65 -7.47 -4.90
C ILE A 590 40.09 -6.45 -3.84
N ALA A 591 39.14 -5.89 -3.07
CA ALA A 591 39.42 -4.93 -2.01
C ALA A 591 40.38 -5.48 -0.95
N TRP A 592 40.17 -6.70 -0.46
CA TRP A 592 41.07 -7.31 0.54
C TRP A 592 42.47 -7.59 -0.02
N ILE A 593 42.57 -8.02 -1.28
CA ILE A 593 43.86 -8.27 -1.94
C ILE A 593 44.66 -6.96 -2.07
N ASP A 594 44.01 -5.86 -2.45
CA ASP A 594 44.69 -4.56 -2.55
C ASP A 594 45.03 -3.97 -1.17
N ILE A 595 44.07 -3.94 -0.24
CA ILE A 595 44.30 -3.40 1.13
C ILE A 595 45.45 -4.14 1.83
N THR A 596 45.47 -5.47 1.78
CA THR A 596 46.44 -6.27 2.53
C THR A 596 47.79 -6.43 1.82
N GLN A 597 47.83 -6.36 0.49
CA GLN A 597 48.99 -6.74 -0.35
C GLN A 597 49.58 -8.12 0.01
N SER A 598 48.76 -9.01 0.58
CA SER A 598 49.21 -10.30 1.07
C SER A 598 49.21 -11.36 -0.03
N ASN A 599 50.07 -12.37 0.12
CA ASN A 599 50.09 -13.55 -0.75
C ASN A 599 49.06 -14.61 -0.34
N ILE A 600 47.99 -14.21 0.37
CA ILE A 600 46.90 -15.10 0.75
C ILE A 600 46.08 -15.40 -0.51
N CYS A 601 45.66 -16.66 -0.67
CA CYS A 601 44.87 -17.12 -1.81
C CYS A 601 43.61 -16.27 -1.99
N SER A 602 43.36 -15.76 -3.20
CA SER A 602 42.19 -14.92 -3.51
C SER A 602 40.84 -15.56 -3.13
N VAL A 603 40.73 -16.88 -3.30
CA VAL A 603 39.56 -17.68 -2.87
C VAL A 603 39.26 -17.51 -1.38
N ILE A 604 40.29 -17.39 -0.52
CA ILE A 604 40.11 -17.17 0.93
C ILE A 604 39.50 -15.78 1.18
N PHE A 605 39.94 -14.75 0.44
CA PHE A 605 39.34 -13.42 0.53
C PHE A 605 37.91 -13.38 -0.01
N ALA A 606 37.58 -14.14 -1.06
CA ALA A 606 36.21 -14.32 -1.52
C ALA A 606 35.33 -15.03 -0.45
N VAL A 607 35.85 -16.05 0.25
CA VAL A 607 35.16 -16.67 1.40
C VAL A 607 34.95 -15.69 2.55
N VAL A 608 35.96 -14.87 2.89
CA VAL A 608 35.82 -13.83 3.92
C VAL A 608 34.74 -12.81 3.53
N SER A 609 34.74 -12.35 2.29
CA SER A 609 33.72 -11.46 1.75
C SER A 609 32.31 -12.07 1.79
N ALA A 610 32.17 -13.34 1.42
CA ALA A 610 30.92 -14.07 1.53
C ALA A 610 30.43 -14.18 2.98
N ILE A 611 31.32 -14.45 3.95
CA ILE A 611 30.94 -14.49 5.39
C ILE A 611 30.44 -13.12 5.86
N ILE A 612 31.08 -12.02 5.45
CA ILE A 612 30.65 -10.67 5.84
C ILE A 612 29.28 -10.34 5.21
N LEU A 613 29.08 -10.65 3.93
CA LEU A 613 27.79 -10.50 3.24
C LEU A 613 26.68 -11.30 3.92
N PHE A 614 26.95 -12.55 4.32
CA PHE A 614 26.02 -13.39 5.08
C PHE A 614 25.63 -12.72 6.40
N LEU A 615 26.60 -12.25 7.20
CA LEU A 615 26.35 -11.63 8.49
C LEU A 615 25.54 -10.34 8.38
N LEU A 616 25.79 -9.51 7.36
CA LEU A 616 25.02 -8.29 7.10
C LEU A 616 23.66 -8.55 6.42
N ALA A 617 23.41 -9.76 5.92
CA ALA A 617 22.12 -10.19 5.36
C ALA A 617 21.21 -10.88 6.40
N VAL A 618 21.67 -11.02 7.64
CA VAL A 618 20.85 -11.57 8.74
C VAL A 618 19.60 -10.72 9.06
N PRO A 619 19.64 -9.38 9.09
CA PRO A 619 18.45 -8.57 9.38
C PRO A 619 17.39 -8.66 8.26
N PRO A 620 16.16 -9.14 8.53
CA PRO A 620 15.14 -9.36 7.50
C PRO A 620 14.35 -8.10 7.11
N SER A 621 14.59 -6.95 7.74
CA SER A 621 13.77 -5.74 7.56
C SER A 621 14.48 -4.63 6.78
N PHE A 622 13.83 -4.10 5.73
CA PHE A 622 14.37 -2.94 5.01
C PHE A 622 14.41 -1.66 5.85
N THR A 623 13.63 -1.53 6.93
CA THR A 623 13.77 -0.39 7.86
C THR A 623 15.09 -0.45 8.63
N GLU A 624 15.57 -1.64 8.97
CA GLU A 624 16.88 -1.86 9.60
C GLU A 624 18.00 -1.59 8.58
N MET A 625 17.86 -2.09 7.34
CA MET A 625 18.81 -1.85 6.25
C MET A 625 18.88 -0.38 5.80
N ALA A 626 17.77 0.37 5.85
CA ALA A 626 17.72 1.79 5.46
C ALA A 626 18.60 2.68 6.35
N ILE A 627 18.85 2.30 7.61
CA ILE A 627 19.78 3.00 8.50
C ILE A 627 21.22 2.79 8.02
N LEU A 628 21.58 1.55 7.67
CA LEU A 628 22.88 1.21 7.10
C LEU A 628 23.10 1.89 5.73
N GLY A 629 22.03 2.07 4.95
CA GLY A 629 22.06 2.74 3.66
C GLY A 629 22.60 4.18 3.67
N TYR A 630 22.45 4.93 4.77
CA TYR A 630 23.08 6.24 4.88
C TYR A 630 24.60 6.18 4.98
N ILE A 631 25.13 5.15 5.66
CA ILE A 631 26.58 4.90 5.80
C ILE A 631 27.13 4.45 4.44
N ASP A 632 26.41 3.54 3.79
CA ASP A 632 26.70 3.04 2.45
C ASP A 632 26.82 4.19 1.42
N PHE A 633 25.78 5.02 1.29
CA PHE A 633 25.79 6.15 0.36
C PHE A 633 26.90 7.16 0.66
N ALA A 634 27.18 7.46 1.92
CA ALA A 634 28.31 8.31 2.28
C ALA A 634 29.66 7.68 1.91
N SER A 635 29.78 6.35 2.04
CA SER A 635 30.99 5.60 1.75
C SER A 635 31.33 5.57 0.25
N ILE A 636 30.35 5.35 -0.64
CA ILE A 636 30.59 5.34 -2.09
C ILE A 636 30.93 6.73 -2.63
N ILE A 637 30.23 7.78 -2.17
CA ILE A 637 30.52 9.16 -2.56
C ILE A 637 31.94 9.57 -2.13
N LEU A 638 32.37 9.19 -0.92
CA LEU A 638 33.71 9.48 -0.44
C LEU A 638 34.78 8.66 -1.20
N ALA A 639 34.56 7.37 -1.45
CA ALA A 639 35.49 6.52 -2.21
C ALA A 639 35.69 7.03 -3.65
N ILE A 640 34.60 7.32 -4.38
CA ILE A 640 34.64 7.93 -5.72
C ILE A 640 35.36 9.28 -5.68
N GLY A 641 35.04 10.12 -4.69
CA GLY A 641 35.69 11.43 -4.51
C GLY A 641 37.20 11.32 -4.30
N ILE A 642 37.65 10.36 -3.48
CA ILE A 642 39.07 10.07 -3.26
C ILE A 642 39.73 9.62 -4.58
N THR A 643 39.11 8.70 -5.33
CA THR A 643 39.64 8.24 -6.62
C THR A 643 39.76 9.37 -7.64
N ILE A 644 38.73 10.21 -7.80
CA ILE A 644 38.75 11.37 -8.71
C ILE A 644 39.84 12.37 -8.33
N ILE A 645 39.98 12.68 -7.03
CA ILE A 645 41.01 13.61 -6.55
C ILE A 645 42.41 13.01 -6.73
N SER A 646 42.60 11.73 -6.41
CA SER A 646 43.90 11.05 -6.53
C SER A 646 44.38 11.02 -7.98
N THR A 647 43.55 10.50 -8.90
CA THR A 647 43.91 10.40 -10.32
C THR A 647 44.13 11.77 -10.95
N GLY A 648 43.34 12.79 -10.57
CA GLY A 648 43.53 14.17 -11.02
C GLY A 648 44.83 14.80 -10.52
N VAL A 649 45.23 14.54 -9.28
CA VAL A 649 46.51 15.03 -8.73
C VAL A 649 47.70 14.27 -9.33
N GLU A 650 47.61 12.96 -9.51
CA GLU A 650 48.66 12.14 -10.11
C GLU A 650 48.92 12.54 -11.56
N SER A 651 47.87 12.61 -12.38
CA SER A 651 47.95 13.05 -13.78
C SER A 651 48.40 14.50 -13.96
N THR A 652 48.04 15.41 -13.05
CA THR A 652 48.54 16.80 -13.06
C THR A 652 50.04 16.88 -12.79
N ASN A 653 50.58 16.00 -11.95
CA ASN A 653 52.01 15.97 -11.59
C ASN A 653 52.86 15.06 -12.50
N ALA A 654 52.23 14.24 -13.36
CA ALA A 654 52.92 13.40 -14.32
C ALA A 654 53.69 14.23 -15.37
N PRO A 655 54.76 13.67 -16.00
CA PRO A 655 55.48 14.36 -17.07
C PRO A 655 54.56 14.73 -18.25
N GLY A 656 54.40 16.03 -18.51
CA GLY A 656 53.46 16.57 -19.52
C GLY A 656 52.07 16.95 -18.97
N GLY A 657 51.76 16.60 -17.72
CA GLY A 657 50.52 16.93 -17.02
C GLY A 657 49.28 16.38 -17.70
N LEU A 658 48.13 17.01 -17.44
CA LEU A 658 46.82 16.63 -18.02
C LEU A 658 46.78 16.60 -19.57
N ALA A 659 47.70 17.30 -20.24
CA ALA A 659 47.79 17.30 -21.70
C ALA A 659 48.47 16.04 -22.28
N ALA A 660 49.15 15.25 -21.44
CA ALA A 660 49.78 13.98 -21.82
C ALA A 660 48.91 12.75 -21.53
N VAL A 661 47.72 12.92 -20.93
CA VAL A 661 46.79 11.82 -20.66
C VAL A 661 46.12 11.40 -21.97
N GLU A 662 46.28 10.14 -22.36
CA GLU A 662 45.71 9.56 -23.59
C GLU A 662 44.20 9.24 -23.43
N TRP A 663 43.37 10.27 -23.28
CA TRP A 663 41.92 10.16 -23.41
C TRP A 663 41.46 10.58 -24.82
N SER A 664 40.34 10.02 -25.29
CA SER A 664 39.79 10.27 -26.62
C SER A 664 38.31 10.65 -26.54
N ALA A 665 37.88 11.55 -27.43
CA ALA A 665 36.47 11.83 -27.66
C ALA A 665 35.72 10.64 -28.32
N TRP A 666 36.46 9.82 -29.07
CA TRP A 666 35.99 8.71 -29.89
C TRP A 666 36.39 7.36 -29.29
N PRO A 667 35.75 6.24 -29.70
CA PRO A 667 36.11 4.90 -29.23
C PRO A 667 37.59 4.56 -29.41
N LYS A 668 38.12 3.67 -28.55
CA LYS A 668 39.49 3.16 -28.66
C LYS A 668 39.73 2.55 -30.04
N GLU A 669 40.91 2.78 -30.61
CA GLU A 669 41.25 2.17 -31.91
C GLU A 669 41.26 0.64 -31.80
N GLY A 670 40.63 -0.03 -32.76
CA GLY A 670 40.51 -1.49 -32.75
C GLY A 670 39.44 -2.06 -31.81
N THR A 671 38.62 -1.25 -31.12
CA THR A 671 37.51 -1.75 -30.28
C THR A 671 36.65 -2.75 -31.03
N THR A 672 36.55 -3.97 -30.51
CA THR A 672 35.73 -5.03 -31.08
C THR A 672 34.24 -4.82 -30.76
N PHE A 673 33.37 -5.48 -31.51
CA PHE A 673 31.94 -5.52 -31.22
C PHE A 673 31.67 -6.01 -29.78
N ALA A 674 32.40 -7.03 -29.31
CA ALA A 674 32.25 -7.57 -27.97
C ALA A 674 32.61 -6.55 -26.89
N GLN A 675 33.77 -5.89 -27.01
CA GLN A 675 34.20 -4.87 -26.05
C GLN A 675 33.23 -3.68 -26.00
N ALA A 676 32.76 -3.20 -27.15
CA ALA A 676 31.77 -2.13 -27.20
C ALA A 676 30.44 -2.52 -26.52
N PHE A 677 29.96 -3.74 -26.73
CA PHE A 677 28.72 -4.20 -26.10
C PHE A 677 28.88 -4.50 -24.60
N ILE A 678 30.04 -5.00 -24.15
CA ILE A 678 30.36 -5.16 -22.72
C ILE A 678 30.29 -3.80 -22.02
N ALA A 679 30.95 -2.78 -22.59
CA ALA A 679 30.89 -1.41 -22.09
C ALA A 679 29.44 -0.87 -22.02
N LEU A 680 28.63 -1.06 -23.07
CA LEU A 680 27.21 -0.68 -23.05
C LEU A 680 26.41 -1.44 -21.99
N THR A 681 26.62 -2.75 -21.82
CA THR A 681 25.93 -3.54 -20.78
C THR A 681 26.33 -3.13 -19.37
N ASN A 682 27.54 -2.59 -19.16
CA ASN A 682 27.97 -2.08 -17.85
C ASN A 682 27.32 -0.73 -17.53
N ILE A 683 27.02 0.11 -18.53
CA ILE A 683 26.12 1.27 -18.35
C ILE A 683 24.72 0.79 -17.96
N ILE A 684 24.18 -0.22 -18.65
CA ILE A 684 22.85 -0.77 -18.35
C ILE A 684 22.80 -1.38 -16.94
N PHE A 685 23.88 -2.03 -16.50
CA PHE A 685 24.03 -2.58 -15.16
C PHE A 685 23.89 -1.48 -14.09
N ALA A 686 24.47 -0.30 -14.33
CA ALA A 686 24.35 0.83 -13.41
C ALA A 686 22.89 1.33 -13.26
N TYR A 687 22.00 1.09 -14.24
CA TYR A 687 20.60 1.51 -14.21
C TYR A 687 19.64 0.34 -13.90
N SER A 688 19.90 -0.41 -12.83
CA SER A 688 19.18 -1.65 -12.49
C SER A 688 17.99 -1.52 -11.53
N PHE A 689 17.75 -0.34 -10.96
CA PHE A 689 16.79 -0.10 -9.85
C PHE A 689 15.31 -0.46 -10.11
N ALA A 690 14.92 -0.73 -11.36
CA ALA A 690 13.55 -1.10 -11.72
C ALA A 690 13.11 -2.46 -11.12
N MET A 691 14.05 -3.39 -10.91
CA MET A 691 13.77 -4.79 -10.57
C MET A 691 13.17 -5.01 -9.17
N CYS A 692 13.57 -4.20 -8.20
CA CYS A 692 13.09 -4.30 -6.81
C CYS A 692 11.93 -3.33 -6.51
N GLN A 693 11.57 -2.46 -7.46
CA GLN A 693 10.63 -1.36 -7.25
C GLN A 693 9.24 -1.79 -6.76
N PHE A 694 8.69 -2.92 -7.22
CA PHE A 694 7.40 -3.43 -6.71
C PHE A 694 7.46 -3.71 -5.21
N SER A 695 8.47 -4.47 -4.77
CA SER A 695 8.70 -4.82 -3.36
C SER A 695 8.89 -3.58 -2.48
N PHE A 696 9.56 -2.56 -3.01
CA PHE A 696 9.79 -1.31 -2.29
C PHE A 696 8.57 -0.38 -2.25
N MET A 697 7.75 -0.37 -3.31
CA MET A 697 6.48 0.37 -3.34
C MET A 697 5.40 -0.29 -2.48
N ASP A 698 5.51 -1.58 -2.21
CA ASP A 698 4.62 -2.32 -1.31
C ASP A 698 4.73 -1.85 0.15
N GLU A 699 5.94 -1.47 0.58
CA GLU A 699 6.22 -0.96 1.94
C GLU A 699 5.92 0.54 2.12
N MET A 700 5.48 1.24 1.06
CA MET A 700 5.16 2.68 1.11
C MET A 700 3.79 2.96 1.72
N HIS A 701 3.75 3.76 2.78
CA HIS A 701 2.48 4.29 3.33
C HIS A 701 1.71 5.18 2.32
N THR A 702 2.41 5.83 1.39
CA THR A 702 1.81 6.64 0.30
C THR A 702 2.42 6.20 -1.05
N PRO A 703 1.92 5.13 -1.70
CA PRO A 703 2.53 4.58 -2.92
C PRO A 703 2.57 5.56 -4.10
N LYS A 704 1.67 6.56 -4.15
CA LYS A 704 1.66 7.60 -5.20
C LYS A 704 2.92 8.46 -5.22
N ASP A 705 3.64 8.56 -4.10
CA ASP A 705 4.86 9.37 -3.98
C ASP A 705 6.10 8.74 -4.64
N TYR A 706 6.02 7.50 -5.13
CA TYR A 706 7.14 6.78 -5.78
C TYR A 706 7.84 7.58 -6.90
N VAL A 707 7.08 8.42 -7.61
CA VAL A 707 7.58 9.30 -8.69
C VAL A 707 8.68 10.24 -8.17
N LYS A 708 8.55 10.74 -6.94
CA LYS A 708 9.56 11.60 -6.29
C LYS A 708 10.87 10.83 -6.09
N SER A 709 10.77 9.57 -5.69
CA SER A 709 11.93 8.71 -5.47
C SER A 709 12.65 8.36 -6.77
N ILE A 710 11.93 7.96 -7.83
CA ILE A 710 12.53 7.65 -9.14
C ILE A 710 13.26 8.85 -9.74
N TRP A 711 12.63 10.03 -9.78
CA TRP A 711 13.27 11.21 -10.35
C TRP A 711 14.48 11.67 -9.54
N THR A 712 14.44 11.56 -8.21
CA THR A 712 15.60 11.89 -7.38
C THR A 712 16.74 10.90 -7.66
N LEU A 713 16.44 9.59 -7.59
CA LEU A 713 17.39 8.51 -7.85
C LEU A 713 18.06 8.65 -9.22
N GLY A 714 17.29 8.60 -10.31
CA GLY A 714 17.82 8.55 -11.66
C GLY A 714 18.59 9.81 -12.07
N LEU A 715 18.20 11.00 -11.56
CA LEU A 715 19.00 12.21 -11.78
C LEU A 715 20.31 12.19 -10.98
N THR A 716 20.29 11.70 -9.73
CA THR A 716 21.50 11.52 -8.92
C THR A 716 22.46 10.50 -9.55
N GLU A 717 21.93 9.37 -10.03
CA GLU A 717 22.66 8.35 -10.80
C GLU A 717 23.30 8.96 -12.06
N ILE A 718 22.52 9.59 -12.95
CA ILE A 718 23.02 10.20 -14.20
C ILE A 718 24.19 11.15 -13.90
N VAL A 719 24.11 11.96 -12.85
CA VAL A 719 25.18 12.87 -12.44
C VAL A 719 26.40 12.10 -11.94
N ILE A 720 26.25 11.20 -10.96
CA ILE A 720 27.38 10.46 -10.37
C ILE A 720 28.08 9.61 -11.43
N TYR A 721 27.32 8.86 -12.22
CA TYR A 721 27.81 7.97 -13.26
C TYR A 721 28.53 8.73 -14.37
N THR A 722 27.94 9.80 -14.90
CA THR A 722 28.57 10.59 -15.97
C THR A 722 29.83 11.29 -15.47
N VAL A 723 29.81 11.87 -14.26
CA VAL A 723 30.99 12.54 -13.67
C VAL A 723 32.10 11.53 -13.37
N THR A 724 31.78 10.39 -12.75
CA THR A 724 32.78 9.37 -12.41
C THR A 724 33.42 8.80 -13.68
N GLY A 725 32.61 8.37 -14.65
CA GLY A 725 33.09 7.84 -15.94
C GLY A 725 33.95 8.86 -16.69
N ALA A 726 33.44 10.08 -16.90
CA ALA A 726 34.13 11.10 -17.68
C ALA A 726 35.42 11.60 -17.02
N VAL A 727 35.39 11.91 -15.71
CA VAL A 727 36.50 12.58 -15.05
C VAL A 727 37.65 11.61 -14.76
N VAL A 728 37.38 10.39 -14.30
CA VAL A 728 38.44 9.39 -14.10
C VAL A 728 39.07 9.02 -15.45
N TYR A 729 38.27 8.85 -16.51
CA TYR A 729 38.81 8.63 -17.86
C TYR A 729 39.66 9.80 -18.36
N ALA A 730 39.23 11.05 -18.16
CA ALA A 730 40.02 12.23 -18.55
C ALA A 730 41.33 12.40 -17.78
N PHE A 731 41.48 11.77 -16.60
CA PHE A 731 42.69 11.82 -15.79
C PHE A 731 43.61 10.60 -15.98
N VAL A 732 43.08 9.42 -16.31
CA VAL A 732 43.86 8.18 -16.43
C VAL A 732 44.09 7.76 -17.89
N GLY A 733 43.19 8.11 -18.81
CA GLY A 733 43.30 7.76 -20.23
C GLY A 733 42.92 6.32 -20.53
N GLN A 734 43.63 5.66 -21.45
CA GLN A 734 43.31 4.31 -21.91
C GLN A 734 43.61 3.18 -20.91
N GLU A 735 44.39 3.45 -19.87
CA GLU A 735 44.87 2.48 -18.87
C GLU A 735 44.00 2.46 -17.59
N VAL A 736 42.69 2.73 -17.74
CA VAL A 736 41.74 2.70 -16.63
C VAL A 736 41.42 1.27 -16.20
N GLU A 737 41.84 0.94 -14.98
CA GLU A 737 41.50 -0.31 -14.30
C GLU A 737 40.03 -0.40 -13.89
N SER A 738 39.51 -1.61 -13.73
CA SER A 738 38.12 -1.88 -13.32
C SER A 738 38.09 -2.97 -12.23
N PRO A 739 37.61 -2.71 -10.99
CA PRO A 739 36.96 -1.51 -10.49
C PRO A 739 37.87 -0.27 -10.48
N ALA A 740 37.31 0.90 -10.85
CA ALA A 740 38.04 2.17 -10.99
C ALA A 740 38.83 2.64 -9.76
N LEU A 741 38.50 2.14 -8.56
CA LEU A 741 39.27 2.35 -7.32
C LEU A 741 40.74 1.93 -7.48
N LEU A 742 41.04 0.91 -8.31
CA LEU A 742 42.39 0.43 -8.63
C LEU A 742 43.23 1.48 -9.38
N SER A 743 42.59 2.35 -10.17
CA SER A 743 43.28 3.40 -10.94
C SER A 743 43.88 4.52 -10.09
N ALA A 744 43.56 4.59 -8.79
CA ALA A 744 43.96 5.70 -7.91
C ALA A 744 45.42 5.67 -7.43
N GLY A 745 46.22 4.69 -7.85
CA GLY A 745 47.59 4.49 -7.37
C GLY A 745 47.66 3.73 -6.04
N SER A 746 48.80 3.06 -5.77
CA SER A 746 48.88 1.96 -4.79
C SER A 746 48.57 2.28 -3.32
N LEU A 747 48.69 3.53 -2.88
CA LEU A 747 48.32 3.94 -1.52
C LEU A 747 46.86 4.43 -1.45
N MET A 748 46.45 5.25 -2.42
CA MET A 748 45.12 5.85 -2.42
C MET A 748 44.04 4.84 -2.82
N SER A 749 44.37 3.82 -3.63
CA SER A 749 43.48 2.70 -3.90
C SER A 749 43.08 1.96 -2.61
N ARG A 750 44.05 1.65 -1.74
CA ARG A 750 43.79 1.00 -0.43
C ARG A 750 42.92 1.85 0.48
N ILE A 751 43.14 3.17 0.49
CA ILE A 751 42.31 4.10 1.25
C ILE A 751 40.89 4.14 0.67
N ALA A 752 40.74 4.25 -0.66
CA ALA A 752 39.46 4.29 -1.34
C ALA A 752 38.68 2.97 -1.16
N PHE A 753 39.33 1.81 -1.29
CA PHE A 753 38.73 0.50 -0.99
C PHE A 753 38.39 0.34 0.49
N GLY A 754 39.25 0.79 1.40
CA GLY A 754 38.97 0.76 2.85
C GLY A 754 37.75 1.59 3.22
N ILE A 755 37.58 2.76 2.58
CA ILE A 755 36.38 3.59 2.68
C ILE A 755 35.18 2.94 1.96
N ALA A 756 35.39 2.19 0.88
CA ALA A 756 34.32 1.50 0.13
C ALA A 756 33.84 0.17 0.74
N LEU A 757 34.48 -0.37 1.79
CA LEU A 757 34.03 -1.62 2.42
C LEU A 757 32.56 -1.59 2.88
N PRO A 758 31.98 -0.49 3.42
CA PRO A 758 30.56 -0.42 3.75
C PRO A 758 29.68 -0.62 2.52
N VAL A 759 29.86 0.13 1.43
CA VAL A 759 29.09 -0.07 0.18
C VAL A 759 29.28 -1.45 -0.45
N ILE A 760 30.48 -2.00 -0.39
CA ILE A 760 30.74 -3.35 -0.93
C ILE A 760 29.92 -4.41 -0.18
N PHE A 761 29.70 -4.27 1.14
CA PHE A 761 29.03 -5.30 1.93
C PHE A 761 27.58 -4.99 2.32
N ILE A 762 27.17 -3.73 2.45
CA ILE A 762 25.79 -3.34 2.79
C ILE A 762 24.89 -3.46 1.55
N SER A 763 25.19 -2.80 0.42
CA SER A 763 24.46 -3.02 -0.85
C SER A 763 24.42 -4.50 -1.26
N GLY A 764 25.55 -5.21 -1.12
CA GLY A 764 25.62 -6.64 -1.44
C GLY A 764 24.75 -7.52 -0.55
N SER A 765 24.60 -7.17 0.74
CA SER A 765 23.72 -7.92 1.63
C SER A 765 22.24 -7.64 1.36
N ILE A 766 21.86 -6.41 1.00
CA ILE A 766 20.48 -6.03 0.63
C ILE A 766 19.95 -6.93 -0.48
N ASN A 767 20.74 -7.19 -1.53
CA ASN A 767 20.33 -8.07 -2.64
C ASN A 767 20.02 -9.50 -2.17
N THR A 768 20.81 -10.00 -1.21
CA THR A 768 20.61 -11.31 -0.59
C THR A 768 19.35 -11.33 0.30
N VAL A 769 19.06 -10.23 1.02
CA VAL A 769 17.83 -10.07 1.81
C VAL A 769 16.60 -10.04 0.90
N VAL A 770 16.63 -9.30 -0.22
CA VAL A 770 15.52 -9.26 -1.19
C VAL A 770 15.25 -10.66 -1.74
N ALA A 771 16.29 -11.36 -2.22
CA ALA A 771 16.15 -12.73 -2.72
C ALA A 771 15.64 -13.69 -1.64
N GLY A 772 16.16 -13.56 -0.42
CA GLY A 772 15.74 -14.31 0.75
C GLY A 772 14.25 -14.13 1.05
N ARG A 773 13.74 -12.89 1.03
CA ARG A 773 12.31 -12.60 1.30
C ARG A 773 11.40 -13.17 0.22
N VAL A 774 11.77 -13.06 -1.06
CA VAL A 774 11.00 -13.66 -2.18
C VAL A 774 10.94 -15.18 -2.04
N VAL A 775 12.05 -15.84 -1.72
CA VAL A 775 12.10 -17.31 -1.57
C VAL A 775 11.40 -17.77 -0.29
N HIS A 776 11.68 -17.15 0.85
CA HIS A 776 11.12 -17.52 2.16
C HIS A 776 9.61 -17.24 2.23
N GLY A 777 9.18 -16.05 1.77
CA GLY A 777 7.77 -15.68 1.67
C GLY A 777 6.98 -16.61 0.75
N ARG A 778 7.61 -17.14 -0.31
CA ARG A 778 6.99 -18.14 -1.19
C ARG A 778 6.93 -19.54 -0.57
N ILE A 779 8.00 -20.00 0.09
CA ILE A 779 8.02 -21.34 0.72
C ILE A 779 7.05 -21.41 1.92
N PHE A 780 6.94 -20.31 2.67
CA PHE A 780 6.15 -20.23 3.89
C PHE A 780 4.92 -19.31 3.78
N GLN A 781 4.44 -19.05 2.56
CA GLN A 781 3.25 -18.25 2.26
C GLN A 781 2.06 -18.58 3.18
N ASP A 782 1.90 -19.88 3.50
CA ASP A 782 0.80 -20.44 4.27
C ASP A 782 1.15 -20.67 5.76
N SER A 783 2.17 -20.01 6.30
CA SER A 783 2.70 -20.30 7.62
C SER A 783 3.16 -19.05 8.39
N PRO A 784 2.93 -18.96 9.71
CA PRO A 784 3.50 -17.90 10.57
C PRO A 784 5.03 -17.82 10.52
N ILE A 785 5.70 -18.88 10.02
CA ILE A 785 7.14 -18.88 9.76
C ILE A 785 7.55 -17.68 8.87
N ARG A 786 6.71 -17.23 7.92
CA ARG A 786 7.01 -16.12 6.97
C ARG A 786 7.40 -14.78 7.62
N PHE A 787 7.05 -14.55 8.88
CA PHE A 787 7.36 -13.30 9.59
C PHE A 787 8.72 -13.27 10.30
N ILE A 788 9.44 -14.39 10.32
CA ILE A 788 10.82 -14.48 10.87
C ILE A 788 10.87 -13.97 12.34
N ASN A 789 9.80 -14.24 13.09
CA ASN A 789 9.66 -13.88 14.51
C ASN A 789 9.49 -15.12 15.42
N THR A 790 9.45 -16.31 14.84
CA THR A 790 9.53 -17.60 15.55
C THR A 790 10.94 -18.20 15.44
N PRO A 791 11.36 -19.11 16.34
CA PRO A 791 12.65 -19.80 16.21
C PRO A 791 12.79 -20.57 14.89
N MET A 792 11.71 -21.18 14.39
CA MET A 792 11.69 -21.84 13.07
C MET A 792 11.77 -20.82 11.92
N GLY A 793 11.14 -19.65 12.07
CA GLY A 793 11.33 -18.50 11.18
C GLY A 793 12.80 -18.11 11.04
N TRP A 794 13.50 -17.93 12.16
CA TRP A 794 14.93 -17.60 12.16
C TRP A 794 15.82 -18.70 11.59
N ILE A 795 15.58 -19.97 11.93
CA ILE A 795 16.37 -21.10 11.39
C ILE A 795 16.21 -21.20 9.87
N THR A 796 14.98 -21.10 9.37
CA THR A 796 14.69 -21.19 7.92
C THR A 796 15.19 -19.97 7.16
N TRP A 797 15.10 -18.77 7.74
CA TRP A 797 15.68 -17.55 7.20
C TRP A 797 17.21 -17.66 7.06
N LEU A 798 17.92 -17.99 8.15
CA LEU A 798 19.37 -18.13 8.14
C LEU A 798 19.84 -19.21 7.14
N ALA A 799 19.09 -20.32 7.00
CA ALA A 799 19.40 -21.34 6.02
C ALA A 799 19.27 -20.84 4.56
N ILE A 800 18.22 -20.08 4.23
CA ILE A 800 18.02 -19.51 2.89
C ILE A 800 19.10 -18.49 2.57
N ILE A 801 19.42 -17.58 3.51
CA ILE A 801 20.48 -16.59 3.33
C ILE A 801 21.85 -17.26 3.17
N ALA A 802 22.17 -18.27 3.98
CA ALA A 802 23.42 -19.03 3.84
C ALA A 802 23.55 -19.72 2.46
N VAL A 803 22.48 -20.35 1.96
CA VAL A 803 22.47 -20.97 0.63
C VAL A 803 22.61 -19.93 -0.48
N GLY A 804 21.90 -18.81 -0.38
CA GLY A 804 22.01 -17.71 -1.34
C GLY A 804 23.44 -17.14 -1.42
N THR A 805 24.04 -16.84 -0.26
CA THR A 805 25.42 -16.34 -0.21
C THR A 805 26.44 -17.37 -0.71
N ALA A 806 26.24 -18.67 -0.44
CA ALA A 806 27.09 -19.73 -0.98
C ALA A 806 27.03 -19.82 -2.52
N ILE A 807 25.83 -19.66 -3.12
CA ILE A 807 25.68 -19.61 -4.58
C ILE A 807 26.35 -18.36 -5.15
N ALA A 808 26.18 -17.20 -4.52
CA ALA A 808 26.82 -15.95 -4.93
C ALA A 808 28.35 -16.04 -4.91
N PHE A 809 28.93 -16.69 -3.89
CA PHE A 809 30.36 -17.00 -3.82
C PHE A 809 30.82 -17.89 -4.99
N VAL A 810 30.05 -18.93 -5.34
CA VAL A 810 30.37 -19.78 -6.51
C VAL A 810 30.33 -18.97 -7.80
N ILE A 811 29.34 -18.07 -7.99
CA ILE A 811 29.27 -17.19 -9.17
C ILE A 811 30.52 -16.31 -9.26
N ALA A 812 30.94 -15.70 -8.14
CA ALA A 812 32.13 -14.83 -8.07
C ALA A 812 33.45 -15.54 -8.42
N GLU A 813 33.56 -16.84 -8.13
CA GLU A 813 34.74 -17.66 -8.43
C GLU A 813 34.69 -18.35 -9.81
N VAL A 814 33.50 -18.49 -10.40
CA VAL A 814 33.28 -19.03 -11.75
C VAL A 814 33.43 -17.95 -12.83
N ILE A 815 33.11 -16.68 -12.52
CA ILE A 815 33.36 -15.53 -13.41
C ILE A 815 34.14 -14.46 -12.62
N PRO A 816 35.44 -14.67 -12.36
CA PRO A 816 36.23 -13.82 -11.48
C PRO A 816 36.80 -12.58 -12.21
N PHE A 817 36.00 -11.96 -13.09
CA PHE A 817 36.34 -10.78 -13.88
C PHE A 817 35.26 -9.73 -13.63
N PHE A 818 35.64 -8.55 -13.16
CA PHE A 818 34.64 -7.58 -12.69
C PHE A 818 33.67 -7.17 -13.81
N ASN A 819 34.20 -6.65 -14.93
CA ASN A 819 33.38 -6.13 -16.03
C ASN A 819 32.50 -7.20 -16.71
N ASP A 820 32.99 -8.44 -16.87
CA ASP A 820 32.25 -9.48 -17.60
C ASP A 820 31.11 -10.08 -16.75
N LEU A 821 31.33 -10.17 -15.43
CA LEU A 821 30.32 -10.56 -14.46
C LEU A 821 29.16 -9.55 -14.43
N LEU A 822 29.46 -8.24 -14.47
CA LEU A 822 28.42 -7.21 -14.59
C LEU A 822 27.70 -7.30 -15.95
N SER A 823 28.47 -7.47 -17.03
CA SER A 823 27.96 -7.54 -18.41
C SER A 823 26.98 -8.70 -18.61
N ILE A 824 27.33 -9.92 -18.18
CA ILE A 824 26.47 -11.11 -18.36
C ILE A 824 25.22 -11.08 -17.48
N SER A 825 25.33 -10.53 -16.25
CA SER A 825 24.19 -10.25 -15.37
C SER A 825 23.24 -9.26 -16.03
N SER A 826 23.80 -8.19 -16.60
CA SER A 826 23.06 -7.12 -17.26
C SER A 826 22.33 -7.58 -18.53
N SER A 827 23.02 -8.33 -19.39
CA SER A 827 22.45 -8.80 -20.64
C SER A 827 21.32 -9.80 -20.40
N LEU A 828 21.51 -10.78 -19.52
CA LEU A 828 20.52 -11.85 -19.27
C LEU A 828 19.27 -11.36 -18.54
N PHE A 829 19.42 -10.46 -17.56
CA PHE A 829 18.34 -10.16 -16.61
C PHE A 829 17.96 -8.67 -16.54
N ILE A 830 18.93 -7.76 -16.34
CA ILE A 830 18.65 -6.31 -16.17
C ILE A 830 17.99 -5.73 -17.43
N SER A 831 18.41 -6.19 -18.62
CA SER A 831 17.78 -5.86 -19.90
C SER A 831 16.25 -6.10 -19.91
N GLY A 832 15.78 -7.09 -19.17
CA GLY A 832 14.36 -7.40 -18.99
C GLY A 832 13.67 -6.52 -17.98
N PHE A 833 14.19 -6.48 -16.75
CA PHE A 833 13.59 -5.72 -15.65
C PHE A 833 13.57 -4.21 -15.90
N THR A 834 14.60 -3.67 -16.56
CA THR A 834 14.73 -2.25 -16.89
C THR A 834 14.10 -1.88 -18.23
N PHE A 835 14.07 -2.74 -19.26
CA PHE A 835 13.57 -2.33 -20.60
C PHE A 835 12.38 -3.14 -21.14
N TYR A 836 12.54 -4.42 -21.46
CA TYR A 836 11.49 -5.11 -22.24
C TYR A 836 10.26 -5.52 -21.40
N PHE A 837 10.39 -5.87 -20.12
CA PHE A 837 9.20 -6.13 -19.29
C PHE A 837 8.37 -4.86 -19.03
N PRO A 838 8.95 -3.69 -18.65
CA PRO A 838 8.21 -2.43 -18.56
C PRO A 838 7.51 -2.07 -19.87
N ALA A 839 8.19 -2.20 -21.02
CA ALA A 839 7.59 -1.92 -22.32
C ALA A 839 6.38 -2.81 -22.63
N LEU A 840 6.48 -4.13 -22.37
CA LEU A 840 5.37 -5.07 -22.51
C LEU A 840 4.23 -4.75 -21.54
N MET A 841 4.54 -4.39 -20.29
CA MET A 841 3.56 -3.94 -19.31
C MET A 841 2.83 -2.66 -19.75
N TRP A 842 3.51 -1.71 -20.42
CA TRP A 842 2.83 -0.58 -21.03
C TRP A 842 1.81 -1.01 -22.08
N PHE A 843 2.25 -1.79 -23.08
CA PHE A 843 1.42 -2.23 -24.20
C PHE A 843 0.21 -3.09 -23.79
N VAL A 844 0.39 -3.93 -22.78
CA VAL A 844 -0.63 -4.90 -22.34
C VAL A 844 -1.47 -4.34 -21.20
N LEU A 845 -0.86 -3.86 -20.12
CA LEU A 845 -1.55 -3.64 -18.84
C LEU A 845 -2.14 -2.23 -18.68
N ILE A 846 -1.38 -1.19 -19.04
CA ILE A 846 -1.75 0.20 -18.73
C ILE A 846 -2.20 1.04 -19.95
N ARG A 847 -1.86 0.69 -21.19
CA ARG A 847 -2.31 1.42 -22.39
C ARG A 847 -3.83 1.47 -22.52
N GLU A 848 -4.38 2.68 -22.66
CA GLU A 848 -5.81 2.91 -22.94
C GLU A 848 -6.05 3.08 -24.44
N GLY A 849 -7.02 2.34 -24.99
CA GLY A 849 -7.35 2.41 -26.42
C GLY A 849 -6.26 1.85 -27.36
N PRO A 850 -6.33 2.16 -28.66
CA PRO A 850 -5.41 1.62 -29.65
C PRO A 850 -4.07 2.38 -29.64
N TRP A 851 -2.97 1.69 -29.96
CA TRP A 851 -1.61 2.22 -29.89
C TRP A 851 -1.29 3.29 -30.93
N ASN A 852 -2.01 3.28 -32.07
CA ASN A 852 -1.91 4.24 -33.15
C ASN A 852 -2.74 5.52 -32.93
N SER A 853 -3.39 5.68 -31.77
CA SER A 853 -4.09 6.93 -31.45
C SER A 853 -3.05 8.06 -31.25
N PRO A 854 -3.36 9.32 -31.60
CA PRO A 854 -2.42 10.44 -31.43
C PRO A 854 -1.92 10.61 -29.99
N LYS A 855 -2.77 10.29 -29.00
CA LYS A 855 -2.44 10.33 -27.56
C LYS A 855 -1.43 9.25 -27.15
N ASN A 856 -1.43 8.11 -27.84
CA ASN A 856 -0.56 6.97 -27.56
C ASN A 856 0.68 6.88 -28.45
N LEU A 857 0.70 7.51 -29.63
CA LEU A 857 1.71 7.27 -30.66
C LEU A 857 3.14 7.50 -30.17
N ALA A 858 3.39 8.61 -29.46
CA ALA A 858 4.71 8.94 -28.92
C ALA A 858 5.16 7.96 -27.82
N LEU A 859 4.28 7.64 -26.88
CA LEU A 859 4.55 6.64 -25.82
C LEU A 859 4.72 5.24 -26.40
N GLY A 860 3.94 4.88 -27.43
CA GLY A 860 4.08 3.62 -28.15
C GLY A 860 5.43 3.50 -28.84
N ALA A 861 5.86 4.54 -29.56
CA ALA A 861 7.20 4.59 -30.17
C ALA A 861 8.32 4.46 -29.11
N LEU A 862 8.18 5.13 -27.96
CA LEU A 862 9.14 5.04 -26.85
C LEU A 862 9.19 3.62 -26.26
N ASN A 863 8.06 2.94 -26.06
CA ASN A 863 8.06 1.55 -25.58
C ASN A 863 8.58 0.57 -26.64
N VAL A 864 8.36 0.80 -27.94
CA VAL A 864 9.02 0.00 -28.99
C VAL A 864 10.54 0.19 -28.91
N LEU A 865 11.03 1.42 -28.70
CA LEU A 865 12.45 1.69 -28.52
C LEU A 865 13.02 0.95 -27.30
N CYS A 866 12.37 1.03 -26.14
CA CYS A 866 12.75 0.27 -24.94
C CYS A 866 12.78 -1.24 -25.21
N LEU A 867 11.75 -1.78 -25.87
CA LEU A 867 11.66 -3.21 -26.20
C LEU A 867 12.81 -3.64 -27.13
N VAL A 868 13.12 -2.85 -28.16
CA VAL A 868 14.25 -3.11 -29.09
C VAL A 868 15.58 -3.05 -28.34
N ILE A 869 15.82 -2.03 -27.51
CA ILE A 869 17.05 -1.92 -26.70
C ILE A 869 17.20 -3.12 -25.79
N GLY A 870 16.13 -3.54 -25.09
CA GLY A 870 16.13 -4.70 -24.22
C GLY A 870 16.49 -6.00 -24.96
N PHE A 871 15.86 -6.30 -26.09
CA PHE A 871 16.16 -7.50 -26.87
C PHE A 871 17.55 -7.47 -27.53
N VAL A 872 18.01 -6.31 -28.02
CA VAL A 872 19.38 -6.15 -28.54
C VAL A 872 20.39 -6.38 -27.42
N THR A 873 20.17 -5.81 -26.23
CA THR A 873 21.04 -6.02 -25.05
C THR A 873 21.06 -7.49 -24.63
N LEU A 874 19.91 -8.18 -24.64
CA LEU A 874 19.84 -9.61 -24.33
C LEU A 874 20.65 -10.45 -25.31
N VAL A 875 20.48 -10.26 -26.62
CA VAL A 875 21.15 -11.09 -27.65
C VAL A 875 22.61 -10.70 -27.84
N ALA A 876 22.88 -9.43 -28.16
CA ALA A 876 24.23 -8.96 -28.44
C ALA A 876 25.09 -8.91 -27.18
N GLY A 877 24.55 -8.43 -26.05
CA GLY A 877 25.26 -8.42 -24.77
C GLY A 877 25.67 -9.82 -24.34
N THR A 878 24.74 -10.78 -24.30
CA THR A 878 25.07 -12.16 -23.87
C THR A 878 26.07 -12.82 -24.82
N TYR A 879 25.95 -12.61 -26.14
CA TYR A 879 26.97 -13.05 -27.10
C TYR A 879 28.35 -12.45 -26.77
N SER A 880 28.40 -11.14 -26.51
CA SER A 880 29.63 -10.43 -26.19
C SER A 880 30.28 -10.90 -24.90
N SER A 881 29.54 -10.97 -23.78
CA SER A 881 30.08 -11.43 -22.50
C SER A 881 30.55 -12.89 -22.59
N VAL A 882 29.78 -13.78 -23.23
CA VAL A 882 30.17 -15.19 -23.38
C VAL A 882 31.42 -15.34 -24.25
N THR A 883 31.51 -14.61 -25.36
CA THR A 883 32.70 -14.66 -26.24
C THR A 883 33.94 -14.16 -25.50
N ASP A 884 33.85 -13.02 -24.82
CA ASP A 884 34.98 -12.40 -24.13
C ASP A 884 35.46 -13.24 -22.92
N ILE A 885 34.53 -13.85 -22.16
CA ILE A 885 34.84 -14.84 -21.12
C ILE A 885 35.59 -16.05 -21.70
N ILE A 886 35.12 -16.59 -22.83
CA ILE A 886 35.75 -17.73 -23.53
C ILE A 886 37.16 -17.35 -24.00
N ASP A 887 37.32 -16.20 -24.65
CA ASP A 887 38.61 -15.72 -25.17
C ASP A 887 39.60 -15.43 -24.02
N LYS A 888 39.14 -14.83 -22.93
CA LYS A 888 39.96 -14.60 -21.72
C LYS A 888 40.47 -15.91 -21.11
N TYR A 889 39.61 -16.92 -20.95
CA TYR A 889 40.03 -18.24 -20.48
C TYR A 889 40.97 -18.96 -21.44
N HIS A 890 40.74 -18.91 -22.76
CA HIS A 890 41.62 -19.54 -23.75
C HIS A 890 42.99 -18.89 -23.89
N THR A 891 43.06 -17.57 -23.79
CA THR A 891 44.32 -16.81 -23.86
C THR A 891 45.15 -16.94 -22.58
N GLY A 892 44.57 -17.44 -21.48
CA GLY A 892 45.22 -17.47 -20.17
C GLY A 892 45.48 -16.06 -19.60
N SER A 893 44.79 -15.05 -20.12
CA SER A 893 44.91 -13.65 -19.68
C SER A 893 44.28 -13.40 -18.30
N VAL A 894 43.56 -14.40 -17.76
CA VAL A 894 42.80 -14.33 -16.52
C VAL A 894 42.96 -15.60 -15.67
N ARG A 895 42.60 -15.53 -14.38
CA ARG A 895 42.73 -16.66 -13.45
C ARG A 895 41.73 -17.79 -13.74
N GLY A 896 42.16 -19.03 -13.55
CA GLY A 896 41.28 -20.20 -13.56
C GLY A 896 40.22 -20.17 -12.45
N VAL A 897 39.14 -20.92 -12.65
CA VAL A 897 38.05 -21.09 -11.68
C VAL A 897 38.58 -21.63 -10.34
N PHE A 898 38.24 -20.97 -9.22
CA PHE A 898 38.83 -21.22 -7.88
C PHE A 898 40.38 -21.17 -7.81
N SER A 899 41.04 -20.42 -8.71
CA SER A 899 42.50 -20.22 -8.64
C SER A 899 42.89 -19.15 -7.63
N CYS A 900 43.97 -19.38 -6.87
CA CYS A 900 44.50 -18.42 -5.90
C CYS A 900 45.14 -17.14 -6.50
N ALA A 901 45.26 -17.02 -7.83
CA ALA A 901 45.76 -15.81 -8.47
C ALA A 901 44.82 -14.61 -8.23
N LYS A 902 45.31 -13.38 -8.42
CA LYS A 902 44.48 -12.17 -8.28
C LYS A 902 43.34 -12.18 -9.33
N PRO A 903 42.13 -11.71 -9.00
CA PRO A 903 41.10 -11.40 -9.99
C PRO A 903 41.52 -10.22 -10.87
N ASN A 904 40.90 -10.12 -12.05
CA ASN A 904 41.10 -9.05 -13.04
C ASN A 904 39.80 -8.28 -13.32
#